data_AF-A0A929K4T7-F1
#
_entry.id   AF-A0A929K4T7-F1
#
_cell.length_a   1.000
_cell.length_b   1.000
_cell.length_c   1.000
_cell.angle_alpha   90.00
_cell.angle_beta   90.00
_cell.angle_gamma   90.00
#
_symmetry.space_group_name_H-M   'P 1'
#
loop_
_entity.id
_entity.type
_entity.pdbx_description
1 polymer ?
#
loop_
_entity_poly.entity_id
_entity_poly.type
_entity_poly.pdbx_seq_one_letter_code
_entity_poly.pdbx_strand_id
1 'polypeptide(L)'
;MNDTANYIENIINRDSWVVGGQNFDEDIHFSSFYLRLSSKKYLRKRAKIGYHTIIAVYQNFNETYYIPISDCERVARDLLEKVKKQPDLMNTIVAKIYHRCAELTTVFANYDIRSDFSALSLEQIKKLYRKHFAAHWKLYEVARIPEALDRGSEMFSGYLKSYLRRQCKTQDRLEINELFYKLTMPVKPSIFQEEFFEFLEIVESIENILGQKDLFQNLDRRLFLKVEPSILRKIDAHRERWGFLEYHGYGYRKIPDLDHYIGRISAYLKHSVKWKNREEYTELTKTFKDEQITLYSKYKIDQKHQKIFALYSTIGLAKLFRRFVQLRNFYFLDKLIHQIALRTGHEEGIIRCLLPEEIEDLMNGRLNIDETIRNRMEFIVYLIDGEEEKVISGVKHKWIKETLDAKVKSPNLNANELYGTPASLGYVEGICKTIIRPQDAINKGFKDGEIIVSESTDPDLADLIARAGGVITQQGGVTSHASIICRELGKPALVSVRNLLDNVGDYDEIILDAYTGKIVIVRKGRENKVIIKSDEISPQLLDRTGNKAFKLGMLKKAGFAIPQFFVVPTDLFRKYVDNGILNVQKLAASQDLIDEINRVYNGFATKRCVIRSSYLVEDDKSNSKAGHFATLIDIEIRNIYKEFEKYVIELHKKFRMIPKGGIIIQEMISGEISGVCFTVDPLSTDRNILIIEVVRGLNFRLTDGTATPDIRIKIAKDSGDILATGSYIDENLIVGLQIPDLVKNFIEIERYFGHPQDIEWTIRGGKIFILQSRPITTL
;
A
#
# COMPACT_ATOMS: atom_id res chain seq x y z
N MET A 1 10.24 35.12 4.24
CA MET A 1 9.47 33.96 4.75
C MET A 1 8.37 34.55 5.59
N ASN A 2 7.16 34.56 5.03
CA ASN A 2 6.20 35.66 5.10
C ASN A 2 4.98 35.31 5.97
N ASP A 3 4.19 36.33 6.35
CA ASP A 3 2.98 36.30 7.20
C ASP A 3 2.08 35.06 7.11
N THR A 4 1.97 34.42 5.93
CA THR A 4 1.22 33.17 5.73
C THR A 4 1.74 32.00 6.56
N ALA A 5 3.06 31.84 6.69
CA ALA A 5 3.64 30.73 7.47
C ALA A 5 3.35 30.91 8.96
N ASN A 6 3.58 32.12 9.49
CA ASN A 6 3.26 32.48 10.87
C ASN A 6 1.76 32.34 11.17
N TYR A 7 0.90 32.74 10.22
CA TYR A 7 -0.55 32.58 10.35
C TYR A 7 -0.96 31.11 10.50
N ILE A 8 -0.44 30.22 9.67
CA ILE A 8 -0.76 28.78 9.74
C ILE A 8 -0.17 28.15 10.99
N GLU A 9 1.07 28.49 11.35
CA GLU A 9 1.71 27.99 12.57
C GLU A 9 0.91 28.37 13.81
N ASN A 10 0.40 29.60 13.89
CA ASN A 10 -0.49 30.04 14.96
C ASN A 10 -1.78 29.21 15.02
N ILE A 11 -2.39 28.87 13.87
CA ILE A 11 -3.57 28.00 13.83
C ILE A 11 -3.23 26.59 14.33
N ILE A 12 -2.15 25.99 13.83
CA ILE A 12 -1.70 24.65 14.23
C ILE A 12 -1.37 24.60 15.74
N ASN A 13 -0.82 25.68 16.29
CA ASN A 13 -0.43 25.76 17.70
C ASN A 13 -1.58 26.07 18.65
N ARG A 14 -2.67 26.68 18.17
CA ARG A 14 -3.87 26.97 18.97
C ARG A 14 -4.61 25.70 19.41
N ASP A 15 -4.61 24.66 18.59
CA ASP A 15 -5.52 23.52 18.73
C ASP A 15 -4.79 22.17 18.90
N SER A 16 -5.48 21.23 19.53
CA SER A 16 -5.14 19.79 19.47
C SER A 16 -5.91 19.15 18.32
N TRP A 17 -5.23 18.31 17.54
CA TRP A 17 -5.72 17.84 16.26
C TRP A 17 -6.04 16.35 16.27
N VAL A 18 -7.00 15.97 15.44
CA VAL A 18 -7.22 14.59 14.99
C VAL A 18 -7.24 14.55 13.48
N VAL A 19 -6.81 13.43 12.91
CA VAL A 19 -7.06 13.16 11.50
C VAL A 19 -8.56 12.93 11.33
N GLY A 20 -9.21 13.82 10.59
CA GLY A 20 -10.62 13.72 10.24
C GLY A 20 -10.86 12.65 9.18
N GLY A 21 -9.87 12.40 8.33
CA GLY A 21 -9.81 11.30 7.38
C GLY A 21 -8.58 11.39 6.49
N GLN A 22 -8.21 10.24 5.91
CA GLN A 22 -7.23 10.14 4.84
C GLN A 22 -7.90 9.47 3.64
N ASN A 23 -7.95 10.18 2.52
CA ASN A 23 -8.58 9.73 1.29
C ASN A 23 -7.50 9.63 0.21
N PHE A 24 -7.26 8.40 -0.24
CA PHE A 24 -6.34 8.12 -1.34
C PHE A 24 -7.03 8.35 -2.68
N ASP A 25 -6.26 8.79 -3.68
CA ASP A 25 -6.75 9.16 -5.02
C ASP A 25 -7.83 10.27 -5.01
N GLU A 26 -7.69 11.20 -4.06
CA GLU A 26 -8.60 12.32 -3.80
C GLU A 26 -7.98 13.66 -4.21
N ASP A 27 -8.80 14.52 -4.82
CA ASP A 27 -8.38 15.83 -5.31
C ASP A 27 -9.12 16.97 -4.62
N ILE A 28 -8.52 18.17 -4.63
CA ILE A 28 -9.14 19.37 -4.02
C ILE A 28 -10.47 19.73 -4.70
N HIS A 29 -10.59 19.45 -6.01
CA HIS A 29 -11.79 19.73 -6.77
C HIS A 29 -13.00 19.06 -6.10
N PHE A 30 -12.92 17.76 -5.81
CA PHE A 30 -14.02 17.02 -5.19
C PHE A 30 -14.10 17.20 -3.66
N SER A 31 -12.96 17.22 -2.99
CA SER A 31 -12.94 17.31 -1.52
C SER A 31 -13.42 18.66 -0.98
N SER A 32 -13.16 19.75 -1.71
CA SER A 32 -13.63 21.09 -1.33
C SER A 32 -15.13 21.13 -1.03
N PHE A 33 -15.95 20.36 -1.76
CA PHE A 33 -17.40 20.26 -1.53
C PHE A 33 -17.73 19.80 -0.11
N TYR A 34 -17.18 18.65 0.30
CA TYR A 34 -17.52 18.08 1.59
C TYR A 34 -16.80 18.77 2.74
N LEU A 35 -15.63 19.36 2.51
CA LEU A 35 -14.92 20.14 3.52
C LEU A 35 -15.67 21.44 3.80
N ARG A 36 -16.08 22.17 2.76
CA ARG A 36 -16.94 23.36 2.88
C ARG A 36 -18.22 23.03 3.65
N LEU A 37 -18.91 21.97 3.26
CA LEU A 37 -20.18 21.53 3.88
C LEU A 37 -19.99 20.77 5.21
N SER A 38 -18.75 20.64 5.69
CA SER A 38 -18.45 20.24 7.07
C SER A 38 -18.07 21.45 7.95
N SER A 39 -17.77 22.60 7.34
CA SER A 39 -17.36 23.80 8.05
C SER A 39 -18.54 24.66 8.47
N LYS A 40 -18.34 25.42 9.55
CA LYS A 40 -19.33 26.35 10.10
C LYS A 40 -19.67 27.48 9.12
N LYS A 41 -18.70 27.93 8.31
CA LYS A 41 -18.84 28.98 7.29
C LYS A 41 -20.01 28.73 6.35
N TYR A 42 -20.09 27.53 5.77
CA TYR A 42 -21.12 27.19 4.79
C TYR A 42 -22.39 26.63 5.42
N LEU A 43 -22.32 26.10 6.65
CA LEU A 43 -23.49 25.57 7.37
C LEU A 43 -24.27 26.63 8.17
N ARG A 44 -23.92 27.93 8.07
CA ARG A 44 -24.47 29.06 8.85
C ARG A 44 -26.01 29.05 9.08
N LYS A 45 -26.81 28.49 8.17
CA LYS A 45 -28.29 28.42 8.28
C LYS A 45 -28.85 27.15 8.94
N ARG A 46 -28.08 26.07 9.06
CA ARG A 46 -28.57 24.75 9.52
C ARG A 46 -27.80 24.27 10.73
N ALA A 47 -28.20 24.74 11.91
CA ALA A 47 -27.64 24.36 13.21
C ALA A 47 -26.13 24.64 13.34
N LYS A 48 -25.66 25.04 14.51
CA LYS A 48 -24.26 25.37 14.77
C LYS A 48 -23.29 24.14 14.76
N ILE A 49 -23.54 23.15 13.90
CA ILE A 49 -22.95 21.79 13.86
C ILE A 49 -21.83 21.63 12.83
N GLY A 50 -21.04 22.69 12.59
CA GLY A 50 -19.88 22.66 11.68
C GLY A 50 -18.56 22.87 12.43
N TYR A 51 -17.48 22.37 11.84
CA TYR A 51 -16.11 22.61 12.33
C TYR A 51 -15.72 24.07 12.02
N HIS A 52 -15.08 24.73 12.97
CA HIS A 52 -14.57 26.09 12.83
C HIS A 52 -13.30 26.10 11.97
N THR A 53 -12.44 25.12 12.19
CA THR A 53 -11.17 24.99 11.48
C THR A 53 -11.04 23.63 10.81
N ILE A 54 -10.61 23.63 9.56
CA ILE A 54 -10.30 22.44 8.78
C ILE A 54 -9.01 22.72 8.00
N ILE A 55 -8.02 21.83 8.13
CA ILE A 55 -6.81 21.85 7.30
C ILE A 55 -6.79 20.57 6.50
N ALA A 56 -6.82 20.64 5.17
CA ALA A 56 -6.64 19.49 4.29
C ALA A 56 -5.34 19.64 3.52
N VAL A 57 -4.50 18.59 3.55
CA VAL A 57 -3.24 18.54 2.84
C VAL A 57 -3.35 17.52 1.72
N TYR A 58 -2.93 17.89 0.51
CA TYR A 58 -2.91 17.04 -0.66
C TYR A 58 -1.46 16.83 -1.10
N GLN A 59 -1.05 15.57 -1.22
CA GLN A 59 0.24 15.18 -1.76
C GLN A 59 0.03 14.02 -2.74
N ASN A 60 0.42 14.21 -4.00
CA ASN A 60 0.23 13.21 -5.06
C ASN A 60 -1.23 12.70 -5.17
N PHE A 61 -2.22 13.61 -5.13
CA PHE A 61 -3.65 13.27 -5.12
C PHE A 61 -4.06 12.35 -3.95
N ASN A 62 -3.41 12.49 -2.79
CA ASN A 62 -3.88 11.89 -1.54
C ASN A 62 -4.18 13.01 -0.55
N GLU A 63 -5.40 13.02 -0.03
CA GLU A 63 -5.85 13.98 0.97
C GLU A 63 -5.63 13.40 2.38
N THR A 64 -5.01 14.16 3.27
CA THR A 64 -5.18 14.00 4.72
C THR A 64 -5.75 15.29 5.27
N TYR A 65 -6.92 15.24 5.92
CA TYR A 65 -7.49 16.42 6.56
C TYR A 65 -7.58 16.27 8.08
N TYR A 66 -7.41 17.40 8.75
CA TYR A 66 -7.29 17.56 10.18
C TYR A 66 -8.36 18.50 10.68
N ILE A 67 -8.91 18.17 11.84
CA ILE A 67 -9.93 18.96 12.52
C ILE A 67 -9.58 19.04 14.02
N PRO A 68 -9.85 20.17 14.70
CA PRO A 68 -9.62 20.28 16.13
C PRO A 68 -10.47 19.28 16.93
N ILE A 69 -9.87 18.69 17.97
CA ILE A 69 -10.59 17.80 18.91
C ILE A 69 -11.72 18.55 19.61
N SER A 70 -11.45 19.80 20.02
CA SER A 70 -12.43 20.70 20.64
C SER A 70 -13.66 20.92 19.77
N ASP A 71 -13.47 21.07 18.46
CA ASP A 71 -14.54 21.20 17.49
C ASP A 71 -15.32 19.88 17.33
N CYS A 72 -14.63 18.74 17.26
CA CYS A 72 -15.25 17.41 17.21
C CYS A 72 -16.20 17.19 18.40
N GLU A 73 -15.71 17.41 19.61
CA GLU A 73 -16.48 17.23 20.85
C GLU A 73 -17.67 18.17 20.92
N ARG A 74 -17.50 19.45 20.53
CA ARG A 74 -18.57 20.43 20.50
C ARG A 74 -19.68 20.02 19.54
N VAL A 75 -19.32 19.69 18.29
CA VAL A 75 -20.29 19.31 17.25
C VAL A 75 -21.02 18.02 17.66
N ALA A 76 -20.29 17.01 18.13
CA ALA A 76 -20.87 15.75 18.58
C ALA A 76 -21.84 15.95 19.75
N ARG A 77 -21.46 16.77 20.74
CA ARG A 77 -22.31 17.11 21.91
C ARG A 77 -23.60 17.80 21.49
N ASP A 78 -23.51 18.83 20.66
CA ASP A 78 -24.66 19.60 20.18
C ASP A 78 -25.63 18.73 19.37
N LEU A 79 -25.09 17.80 18.58
CA LEU A 79 -25.88 16.86 17.80
C LEU A 79 -26.52 15.80 18.69
N LEU A 80 -25.78 15.25 19.64
CA LEU A 80 -26.28 14.26 20.60
C LEU A 80 -27.43 14.81 21.43
N GLU A 81 -27.34 16.05 21.91
CA GLU A 81 -28.42 16.70 22.66
C GLU A 81 -29.68 16.90 21.80
N LYS A 82 -29.53 17.16 20.50
CA LYS A 82 -30.68 17.21 19.57
C LYS A 82 -31.30 15.85 19.35
N VAL A 83 -30.49 14.80 19.14
CA VAL A 83 -30.98 13.42 18.98
C VAL A 83 -31.69 12.95 20.26
N LYS A 84 -31.17 13.32 21.44
CA LYS A 84 -31.82 13.03 22.72
C LYS A 84 -33.15 13.77 22.88
N LYS A 85 -33.30 14.99 22.36
CA LYS A 85 -34.58 15.72 22.41
C LYS A 85 -35.57 15.25 21.35
N GLN A 86 -35.08 14.90 20.17
CA GLN A 86 -35.87 14.48 19.01
C GLN A 86 -35.22 13.25 18.35
N PRO A 87 -35.53 12.02 18.82
CA PRO A 87 -34.91 10.80 18.28
C PRO A 87 -35.14 10.60 16.78
N ASP A 88 -36.30 11.02 16.27
CA ASP A 88 -36.67 10.88 14.86
C ASP A 88 -35.97 11.92 13.93
N LEU A 89 -35.24 12.89 14.50
CA LEU A 89 -34.44 13.86 13.73
C LEU A 89 -33.46 13.15 12.79
N MET A 90 -32.76 12.14 13.28
CA MET A 90 -31.75 11.47 12.48
C MET A 90 -32.37 10.54 11.42
N ASN A 91 -33.50 9.92 11.70
CA ASN A 91 -34.27 9.19 10.68
C ASN A 91 -34.67 10.13 9.52
N THR A 92 -35.07 11.36 9.86
CA THR A 92 -35.37 12.40 8.86
C THR A 92 -34.12 12.80 8.05
N ILE A 93 -32.96 12.93 8.70
CA ILE A 93 -31.69 13.23 8.03
C ILE A 93 -31.31 12.09 7.08
N VAL A 94 -31.39 10.84 7.54
CA VAL A 94 -31.10 9.65 6.73
C VAL A 94 -32.04 9.56 5.52
N ALA A 95 -33.35 9.77 5.71
CA ALA A 95 -34.30 9.80 4.60
C ALA A 95 -33.95 10.88 3.56
N LYS A 96 -33.52 12.07 4.01
CA LYS A 96 -33.02 13.12 3.12
C LYS A 96 -31.76 12.71 2.38
N ILE A 97 -30.83 11.98 3.01
CA ILE A 97 -29.63 11.45 2.34
C ILE A 97 -30.04 10.55 1.17
N TYR A 98 -30.94 9.59 1.39
CA TYR A 98 -31.43 8.71 0.32
C TYR A 98 -32.09 9.50 -0.81
N HIS A 99 -32.93 10.48 -0.49
CA HIS A 99 -33.54 11.37 -1.49
C HIS A 99 -32.49 12.14 -2.31
N ARG A 100 -31.48 12.73 -1.66
CA ARG A 100 -30.40 13.45 -2.36
C ARG A 100 -29.52 12.53 -3.21
N CYS A 101 -29.31 11.28 -2.77
CA CYS A 101 -28.63 10.27 -3.57
C CYS A 101 -29.44 9.90 -4.83
N ALA A 102 -30.78 9.82 -4.73
CA ALA A 102 -31.63 9.63 -5.89
C ALA A 102 -31.51 10.80 -6.88
N GLU A 103 -31.57 12.05 -6.40
CA GLU A 103 -31.35 13.23 -7.24
C GLU A 103 -29.97 13.20 -7.94
N LEU A 104 -28.91 12.87 -7.21
CA LEU A 104 -27.57 12.74 -7.76
C LEU A 104 -27.50 11.64 -8.84
N THR A 105 -28.19 10.51 -8.64
CA THR A 105 -28.27 9.44 -9.62
C THR A 105 -28.86 9.90 -10.95
N THR A 106 -29.83 10.83 -10.91
CA THR A 106 -30.49 11.40 -12.12
C THR A 106 -29.59 12.30 -12.97
N VAL A 107 -28.43 12.73 -12.46
CA VAL A 107 -27.50 13.59 -13.21
C VAL A 107 -27.07 12.87 -14.50
N PHE A 108 -26.70 11.60 -14.37
CA PHE A 108 -26.22 10.76 -15.47
C PHE A 108 -27.16 9.57 -15.77
N ALA A 109 -28.47 9.73 -15.58
CA ALA A 109 -29.41 8.63 -15.82
C ALA A 109 -29.45 8.11 -17.27
N ASN A 110 -29.11 8.97 -18.25
CA ASN A 110 -29.11 8.63 -19.67
C ASN A 110 -27.78 8.04 -20.16
N TYR A 111 -26.85 7.77 -19.24
CA TYR A 111 -25.52 7.27 -19.56
C TYR A 111 -25.27 5.95 -18.85
N ASP A 112 -24.70 5.02 -19.61
CA ASP A 112 -24.24 3.72 -19.14
C ASP A 112 -22.72 3.70 -19.00
N ILE A 113 -22.21 2.54 -18.58
CA ILE A 113 -20.78 2.32 -18.38
C ILE A 113 -19.94 2.51 -19.65
N ARG A 114 -20.52 2.36 -20.84
CA ARG A 114 -19.85 2.42 -22.15
C ARG A 114 -19.90 3.82 -22.76
N SER A 115 -20.76 4.69 -22.24
CA SER A 115 -21.01 6.03 -22.76
C SER A 115 -19.73 6.87 -22.87
N ASP A 116 -19.53 7.47 -24.04
CA ASP A 116 -18.43 8.40 -24.34
C ASP A 116 -18.96 9.84 -24.41
N PHE A 117 -18.21 10.77 -23.82
CA PHE A 117 -18.57 12.19 -23.74
C PHE A 117 -17.83 13.03 -24.79
N SER A 118 -17.02 12.41 -25.66
CA SER A 118 -16.32 13.08 -26.77
C SER A 118 -17.26 13.85 -27.70
N ALA A 119 -18.45 13.31 -27.99
CA ALA A 119 -19.45 13.92 -28.87
C ALA A 119 -20.23 15.10 -28.26
N LEU A 120 -20.09 15.36 -26.95
CA LEU A 120 -20.81 16.46 -26.29
C LEU A 120 -20.20 17.82 -26.65
N SER A 121 -21.05 18.83 -26.87
CA SER A 121 -20.60 20.21 -27.01
C SER A 121 -20.10 20.79 -25.67
N LEU A 122 -19.30 21.85 -25.72
CA LEU A 122 -18.81 22.52 -24.50
C LEU A 122 -19.96 23.01 -23.61
N GLU A 123 -21.05 23.51 -24.20
CA GLU A 123 -22.25 23.94 -23.45
C GLU A 123 -22.99 22.77 -22.80
N GLN A 124 -23.04 21.60 -23.44
CA GLN A 124 -23.59 20.39 -22.84
C GLN A 124 -22.73 19.92 -21.64
N ILE A 125 -21.40 19.97 -21.77
CA ILE A 125 -20.46 19.64 -20.68
C ILE A 125 -20.65 20.58 -19.50
N LYS A 126 -20.67 21.91 -19.75
CA LYS A 126 -20.92 22.92 -18.69
C LYS A 126 -22.24 22.66 -17.97
N LYS A 127 -23.31 22.36 -18.71
CA LYS A 127 -24.63 22.06 -18.13
C LYS A 127 -24.61 20.80 -17.25
N LEU A 128 -23.97 19.72 -17.72
CA LEU A 128 -23.84 18.48 -16.95
C LEU A 128 -23.00 18.68 -15.69
N TYR A 129 -21.85 19.36 -15.81
CA TYR A 129 -20.98 19.68 -14.69
C TYR A 129 -21.70 20.52 -13.62
N ARG A 130 -22.45 21.56 -14.02
CA ARG A 130 -23.28 22.36 -13.10
C ARG A 130 -24.37 21.54 -12.40
N LYS A 131 -25.04 20.67 -13.16
CA LYS A 131 -26.07 19.77 -12.60
C LYS A 131 -25.46 18.82 -11.57
N HIS A 132 -24.29 18.26 -11.88
CA HIS A 132 -23.51 17.41 -10.97
C HIS A 132 -23.11 18.18 -9.70
N PHE A 133 -22.49 19.34 -9.85
CA PHE A 133 -22.07 20.23 -8.76
C PHE A 133 -23.24 20.53 -7.81
N ALA A 134 -24.37 20.97 -8.35
CA ALA A 134 -25.54 21.34 -7.56
C ALA A 134 -26.16 20.14 -6.82
N ALA A 135 -26.21 18.97 -7.44
CA ALA A 135 -26.72 17.76 -6.81
C ALA A 135 -25.80 17.28 -5.67
N HIS A 136 -24.48 17.27 -5.89
CA HIS A 136 -23.49 16.92 -4.87
C HIS A 136 -23.50 17.89 -3.69
N TRP A 137 -23.58 19.19 -3.96
CA TRP A 137 -23.69 20.21 -2.92
C TRP A 137 -24.89 19.94 -2.00
N LYS A 138 -26.08 19.73 -2.57
CA LYS A 138 -27.30 19.42 -1.80
C LYS A 138 -27.19 18.13 -0.98
N LEU A 139 -26.51 17.10 -1.49
CA LEU A 139 -26.26 15.87 -0.75
C LEU A 139 -25.41 16.13 0.50
N TYR A 140 -24.32 16.87 0.35
CA TYR A 140 -23.36 17.11 1.43
C TYR A 140 -23.87 18.07 2.51
N GLU A 141 -24.92 18.87 2.24
CA GLU A 141 -25.60 19.64 3.29
C GLU A 141 -26.17 18.77 4.43
N VAL A 142 -26.39 17.48 4.19
CA VAL A 142 -26.94 16.54 5.18
C VAL A 142 -26.07 15.30 5.39
N ALA A 143 -25.28 14.88 4.39
CA ALA A 143 -24.54 13.62 4.41
C ALA A 143 -23.49 13.50 5.52
N ARG A 144 -22.88 14.61 5.95
CA ARG A 144 -21.83 14.59 6.98
C ARG A 144 -22.38 14.67 8.40
N ILE A 145 -23.64 15.06 8.59
CA ILE A 145 -24.25 15.23 9.91
C ILE A 145 -24.19 13.93 10.72
N PRO A 146 -24.61 12.76 10.19
CA PRO A 146 -24.55 11.52 10.96
C PRO A 146 -23.12 11.14 11.37
N GLU A 147 -22.14 11.45 10.54
CA GLU A 147 -20.75 11.08 10.79
C GLU A 147 -20.11 11.90 11.91
N ALA A 148 -20.61 13.12 12.16
CA ALA A 148 -20.13 14.00 13.20
C ALA A 148 -20.46 13.52 14.63
N LEU A 149 -21.32 12.50 14.78
CA LEU A 149 -21.68 11.91 16.08
C LEU A 149 -20.51 11.22 16.79
N ASP A 150 -19.62 10.57 16.04
CA ASP A 150 -18.45 9.84 16.55
C ASP A 150 -17.14 10.31 15.88
N ARG A 151 -17.15 11.37 15.05
CA ARG A 151 -15.94 11.87 14.39
C ARG A 151 -14.98 12.45 15.42
N GLY A 152 -13.76 11.93 15.48
CA GLY A 152 -12.69 12.45 16.35
C GLY A 152 -12.94 12.31 17.85
N SER A 153 -14.12 11.84 18.26
CA SER A 153 -14.52 11.66 19.66
C SER A 153 -15.52 10.51 19.74
N GLU A 154 -15.35 9.55 20.65
CA GLU A 154 -16.28 8.42 20.85
C GLU A 154 -17.53 8.84 21.64
N MET A 155 -18.12 9.99 21.30
CA MET A 155 -19.18 10.65 22.08
C MET A 155 -20.51 9.90 21.99
N PHE A 156 -20.95 9.51 20.80
CA PHE A 156 -22.25 8.87 20.62
C PHE A 156 -22.22 7.40 21.04
N SER A 157 -21.22 6.66 20.57
CA SER A 157 -20.96 5.29 21.01
C SER A 157 -20.71 5.21 22.53
N GLY A 158 -19.92 6.15 23.08
CA GLY A 158 -19.67 6.27 24.52
C GLY A 158 -20.92 6.57 25.35
N TYR A 159 -21.82 7.41 24.83
CA TYR A 159 -23.13 7.67 25.45
C TYR A 159 -23.97 6.40 25.59
N LEU A 160 -24.08 5.62 24.51
CA LEU A 160 -24.85 4.37 24.50
C LEU A 160 -24.24 3.30 25.42
N LYS A 161 -22.91 3.12 25.38
CA LYS A 161 -22.21 2.21 26.30
C LYS A 161 -22.39 2.62 27.77
N SER A 162 -22.35 3.91 28.06
CA SER A 162 -22.59 4.44 29.41
C SER A 162 -24.03 4.26 29.87
N TYR A 163 -25.00 4.31 28.95
CA TYR A 163 -26.39 3.96 29.24
C TYR A 163 -26.52 2.47 29.60
N LEU A 164 -25.90 1.57 28.82
CA LEU A 164 -25.90 0.13 29.10
C LEU A 164 -25.28 -0.18 30.47
N ARG A 165 -24.15 0.43 30.83
CA ARG A 165 -23.53 0.24 32.16
C ARG A 165 -24.49 0.52 33.31
N ARG A 166 -25.31 1.59 33.18
CA ARG A 166 -26.31 1.94 34.19
C ARG A 166 -27.47 0.95 34.23
N GLN A 167 -27.98 0.52 33.07
CA GLN A 167 -29.12 -0.42 33.01
C GLN A 167 -28.74 -1.83 33.45
N CYS A 168 -27.58 -2.31 33.03
CA CYS A 168 -27.08 -3.65 33.32
C CYS A 168 -26.42 -3.75 34.71
N LYS A 169 -26.10 -2.62 35.35
CA LYS A 169 -25.38 -2.54 36.64
C LYS A 169 -24.03 -3.28 36.63
N THR A 170 -23.36 -3.26 35.49
CA THR A 170 -22.07 -3.91 35.26
C THR A 170 -21.05 -2.86 34.79
N GLN A 171 -19.81 -3.01 35.25
CA GLN A 171 -18.66 -2.26 34.72
C GLN A 171 -17.78 -3.13 33.82
N ASP A 172 -18.16 -4.40 33.61
CA ASP A 172 -17.43 -5.29 32.73
C ASP A 172 -17.45 -4.75 31.29
N ARG A 173 -16.26 -4.45 30.78
CA ARG A 173 -16.09 -3.91 29.44
C ARG A 173 -16.50 -4.93 28.37
N LEU A 174 -16.27 -6.22 28.61
CA LEU A 174 -16.61 -7.29 27.69
C LEU A 174 -18.12 -7.39 27.52
N GLU A 175 -18.84 -7.51 28.64
CA GLU A 175 -20.30 -7.60 28.65
C GLU A 175 -20.94 -6.38 27.93
N ILE A 176 -20.45 -5.17 28.20
CA ILE A 176 -20.99 -3.96 27.58
C ILE A 176 -20.70 -3.88 26.08
N ASN A 177 -19.52 -4.31 25.64
CA ASN A 177 -19.20 -4.35 24.21
C ASN A 177 -20.06 -5.39 23.48
N GLU A 178 -20.30 -6.56 24.10
CA GLU A 178 -21.16 -7.60 23.53
C GLU A 178 -22.61 -7.13 23.41
N LEU A 179 -23.16 -6.52 24.47
CA LEU A 179 -24.50 -5.95 24.45
C LEU A 179 -24.62 -4.83 23.40
N PHE A 180 -23.65 -3.93 23.35
CA PHE A 180 -23.63 -2.86 22.35
C PHE A 180 -23.59 -3.42 20.92
N TYR A 181 -22.79 -4.45 20.68
CA TYR A 181 -22.71 -5.14 19.40
C TYR A 181 -24.06 -5.74 18.98
N LYS A 182 -24.69 -6.52 19.86
CA LYS A 182 -25.99 -7.17 19.60
C LYS A 182 -27.10 -6.14 19.34
N LEU A 183 -27.16 -5.07 20.12
CA LEU A 183 -28.17 -4.01 19.99
C LEU A 183 -27.97 -3.11 18.76
N THR A 184 -26.76 -3.06 18.19
CA THR A 184 -26.45 -2.24 17.02
C THR A 184 -26.25 -3.05 15.73
N MET A 185 -26.55 -4.35 15.76
CA MET A 185 -26.49 -5.21 14.58
C MET A 185 -27.46 -4.74 13.50
N PRO A 186 -27.02 -4.58 12.23
CA PRO A 186 -27.93 -4.33 11.12
C PRO A 186 -28.86 -5.53 10.92
N VAL A 187 -30.15 -5.23 10.75
CA VAL A 187 -31.21 -6.22 10.44
C VAL A 187 -31.70 -6.08 8.99
N LYS A 188 -31.03 -5.24 8.21
CA LYS A 188 -31.26 -5.03 6.78
C LYS A 188 -29.94 -5.21 6.04
N PRO A 189 -29.94 -5.81 4.85
CA PRO A 189 -28.74 -5.96 4.05
C PRO A 189 -28.20 -4.59 3.62
N SER A 190 -26.88 -4.45 3.62
CA SER A 190 -26.20 -3.34 2.99
C SER A 190 -26.22 -3.45 1.46
N ILE A 191 -25.78 -2.37 0.80
CA ILE A 191 -25.64 -2.36 -0.67
C ILE A 191 -24.62 -3.40 -1.17
N PHE A 192 -23.63 -3.76 -0.34
CA PHE A 192 -22.64 -4.81 -0.64
C PHE A 192 -23.27 -6.18 -0.51
N GLN A 193 -24.06 -6.38 0.54
CA GLN A 193 -24.78 -7.63 0.72
C GLN A 193 -25.80 -7.86 -0.40
N GLU A 194 -26.48 -6.80 -0.87
CA GLU A 194 -27.38 -6.85 -2.03
C GLU A 194 -26.65 -7.20 -3.34
N GLU A 195 -25.51 -6.56 -3.61
CA GLU A 195 -24.63 -6.90 -4.73
C GLU A 195 -24.20 -8.36 -4.66
N PHE A 196 -23.76 -8.81 -3.49
CA PHE A 196 -23.26 -10.15 -3.29
C PHE A 196 -24.34 -11.20 -3.51
N PHE A 197 -25.59 -10.96 -3.11
CA PHE A 197 -26.70 -11.87 -3.42
C PHE A 197 -26.91 -12.03 -4.93
N GLU A 198 -26.88 -10.93 -5.69
CA GLU A 198 -27.02 -10.99 -7.16
C GLU A 198 -25.80 -11.69 -7.80
N PHE A 199 -24.60 -11.52 -7.25
CA PHE A 199 -23.41 -12.25 -7.66
C PHE A 199 -23.54 -13.77 -7.40
N LEU A 200 -24.05 -14.17 -6.24
CA LEU A 200 -24.27 -15.60 -5.90
C LEU A 200 -25.21 -16.29 -6.89
N GLU A 201 -26.29 -15.62 -7.29
CA GLU A 201 -27.22 -16.16 -8.30
C GLU A 201 -26.53 -16.44 -9.66
N ILE A 202 -25.52 -15.64 -10.01
CA ILE A 202 -24.69 -15.88 -11.21
C ILE A 202 -23.82 -17.12 -11.01
N VAL A 203 -23.17 -17.24 -9.84
CA VAL A 203 -22.31 -18.40 -9.54
C VAL A 203 -23.11 -19.70 -9.55
N GLU A 204 -24.26 -19.75 -8.87
CA GLU A 204 -25.14 -20.92 -8.84
C GLU A 204 -25.63 -21.30 -10.24
N SER A 205 -25.93 -20.30 -11.09
CA SER A 205 -26.29 -20.55 -12.50
C SER A 205 -25.15 -21.23 -13.27
N ILE A 206 -23.89 -20.90 -12.97
CA ILE A 206 -22.71 -21.49 -13.61
C ILE A 206 -22.41 -22.89 -13.07
N GLU A 207 -22.51 -23.09 -11.75
CA GLU A 207 -22.31 -24.40 -11.11
C GLU A 207 -23.27 -25.47 -11.65
N ASN A 208 -24.55 -25.09 -11.84
CA ASN A 208 -25.57 -25.97 -12.37
C ASN A 208 -25.29 -26.45 -13.81
N ILE A 209 -24.55 -25.68 -14.60
CA ILE A 209 -24.24 -26.00 -16.00
C ILE A 209 -22.95 -26.82 -16.12
N LEU A 210 -21.88 -26.41 -15.43
CA LEU A 210 -20.55 -27.01 -15.61
C LEU A 210 -20.37 -28.31 -14.82
N GLY A 211 -21.20 -28.57 -13.81
CA GLY A 211 -21.03 -29.71 -12.91
C GLY A 211 -19.79 -29.58 -12.02
N GLN A 212 -19.85 -30.09 -10.79
CA GLN A 212 -18.80 -29.85 -9.78
C GLN A 212 -17.38 -30.33 -10.19
N LYS A 213 -17.22 -31.29 -11.11
CA LYS A 213 -15.90 -31.87 -11.44
C LYS A 213 -15.04 -31.03 -12.41
N ASP A 214 -15.63 -30.27 -13.33
CA ASP A 214 -14.89 -29.47 -14.33
C ASP A 214 -14.46 -28.08 -13.80
N LEU A 215 -15.07 -27.61 -12.71
CA LEU A 215 -14.86 -26.28 -12.13
C LEU A 215 -13.52 -26.13 -11.38
N PHE A 216 -12.96 -27.23 -10.84
CA PHE A 216 -11.77 -27.18 -9.99
C PHE A 216 -10.44 -27.21 -10.74
N GLN A 217 -10.39 -27.60 -12.03
CA GLN A 217 -9.12 -27.89 -12.71
C GLN A 217 -8.49 -26.75 -13.51
N ASN A 218 -9.18 -25.61 -13.73
CA ASN A 218 -8.67 -24.27 -14.08
C ASN A 218 -9.74 -23.52 -14.91
N LEU A 219 -10.46 -22.59 -14.28
CA LEU A 219 -11.33 -21.63 -14.98
C LEU A 219 -10.49 -20.68 -15.84
N ASP A 220 -10.22 -21.07 -17.08
CA ASP A 220 -9.64 -20.27 -18.18
C ASP A 220 -10.78 -19.57 -18.95
N ARG A 221 -10.51 -18.41 -19.57
CA ARG A 221 -11.36 -17.76 -20.59
C ARG A 221 -12.03 -18.75 -21.58
N ARG A 222 -11.35 -19.85 -21.92
CA ARG A 222 -11.86 -20.92 -22.80
C ARG A 222 -13.10 -21.64 -22.27
N LEU A 223 -13.29 -21.72 -20.95
CA LEU A 223 -14.51 -22.26 -20.33
C LEU A 223 -15.69 -21.29 -20.46
N PHE A 224 -15.43 -19.98 -20.46
CA PHE A 224 -16.46 -18.96 -20.67
C PHE A 224 -16.97 -18.88 -22.12
N LEU A 225 -16.26 -19.48 -23.09
CA LEU A 225 -16.79 -19.72 -24.44
C LEU A 225 -17.93 -20.74 -24.46
N LYS A 226 -18.05 -21.59 -23.43
CA LYS A 226 -19.11 -22.58 -23.27
C LYS A 226 -20.29 -22.06 -22.41
N VAL A 227 -20.14 -20.88 -21.80
CA VAL A 227 -21.17 -20.29 -20.96
C VAL A 227 -22.28 -19.75 -21.85
N GLU A 228 -23.53 -20.07 -21.52
CA GLU A 228 -24.67 -19.63 -22.31
C GLU A 228 -24.78 -18.10 -22.40
N PRO A 229 -25.26 -17.55 -23.54
CA PRO A 229 -25.52 -16.12 -23.68
C PRO A 229 -26.46 -15.52 -22.61
N SER A 230 -27.30 -16.35 -22.00
CA SER A 230 -28.16 -15.99 -20.87
C SER A 230 -27.36 -15.55 -19.64
N ILE A 231 -26.28 -16.26 -19.29
CA ILE A 231 -25.43 -15.97 -18.13
C ILE A 231 -24.52 -14.77 -18.41
N LEU A 232 -23.97 -14.65 -19.63
CA LEU A 232 -23.18 -13.47 -20.00
C LEU A 232 -24.00 -12.18 -19.85
N ARG A 233 -25.29 -12.21 -20.23
CA ARG A 233 -26.22 -11.09 -19.99
C ARG A 233 -26.44 -10.79 -18.52
N LYS A 234 -26.49 -11.81 -17.64
CA LYS A 234 -26.56 -11.60 -16.18
C LYS A 234 -25.29 -10.92 -15.66
N ILE A 235 -24.11 -11.35 -16.11
CA ILE A 235 -22.83 -10.73 -15.75
C ILE A 235 -22.79 -9.28 -16.22
N ASP A 236 -23.19 -8.98 -17.46
CA ASP A 236 -23.23 -7.62 -17.98
C ASP A 236 -24.20 -6.73 -17.21
N ALA A 237 -25.41 -7.22 -16.89
CA ALA A 237 -26.39 -6.48 -16.10
C ALA A 237 -25.88 -6.21 -14.68
N HIS A 238 -25.27 -7.21 -14.05
CA HIS A 238 -24.63 -7.07 -12.74
C HIS A 238 -23.50 -6.04 -12.79
N ARG A 239 -22.64 -6.10 -13.82
CA ARG A 239 -21.55 -5.14 -14.04
C ARG A 239 -22.04 -3.72 -14.25
N GLU A 240 -23.09 -3.52 -15.04
CA GLU A 240 -23.67 -2.19 -15.28
C GLU A 240 -24.26 -1.57 -14.02
N ARG A 241 -24.77 -2.40 -13.11
CA ARG A 241 -25.32 -1.94 -11.84
C ARG A 241 -24.25 -1.73 -10.77
N TRP A 242 -23.36 -2.71 -10.60
CA TRP A 242 -22.49 -2.83 -9.43
C TRP A 242 -21.02 -2.53 -9.70
N GLY A 243 -20.58 -2.51 -10.97
CA GLY A 243 -19.18 -2.33 -11.34
C GLY A 243 -18.54 -1.01 -10.86
N PHE A 244 -19.35 -0.06 -10.38
CA PHE A 244 -18.85 1.18 -9.76
C PHE A 244 -18.33 1.00 -8.33
N LEU A 245 -18.62 -0.12 -7.65
CA LEU A 245 -18.14 -0.35 -6.28
C LEU A 245 -16.62 -0.43 -6.18
N GLU A 246 -15.96 -0.85 -7.25
CA GLU A 246 -14.50 -0.92 -7.38
C GLU A 246 -13.89 0.32 -8.05
N TYR A 247 -14.73 1.31 -8.39
CA TYR A 247 -14.26 2.51 -9.05
C TYR A 247 -13.60 3.45 -8.05
N HIS A 248 -12.31 3.73 -8.23
CA HIS A 248 -11.55 4.62 -7.35
C HIS A 248 -10.68 5.60 -8.12
N GLY A 249 -10.94 6.89 -7.86
CA GLY A 249 -10.10 8.07 -8.09
C GLY A 249 -9.29 8.17 -9.38
N TYR A 250 -8.47 9.22 -9.47
CA TYR A 250 -7.73 9.56 -10.69
C TYR A 250 -6.72 8.46 -11.12
N GLY A 251 -6.07 7.80 -10.16
CA GLY A 251 -4.98 6.86 -10.41
C GLY A 251 -5.40 5.44 -10.83
N TYR A 252 -6.61 4.98 -10.48
CA TYR A 252 -7.00 3.57 -10.65
C TYR A 252 -8.16 3.36 -11.64
N ARG A 253 -9.16 4.24 -11.69
CA ARG A 253 -10.24 4.35 -12.72
C ARG A 253 -10.79 3.07 -13.35
N LYS A 254 -10.70 1.94 -12.66
CA LYS A 254 -11.02 0.65 -13.26
C LYS A 254 -12.45 0.28 -12.91
N ILE A 255 -13.13 -0.23 -13.92
CA ILE A 255 -14.38 -0.94 -13.74
C ILE A 255 -14.09 -2.41 -14.00
N PRO A 256 -14.67 -3.33 -13.20
CA PRO A 256 -14.53 -4.77 -13.41
C PRO A 256 -14.82 -5.16 -14.87
N ASP A 257 -13.90 -5.88 -15.48
CA ASP A 257 -14.05 -6.49 -16.81
C ASP A 257 -14.45 -7.97 -16.67
N LEU A 258 -14.63 -8.67 -17.78
CA LEU A 258 -15.00 -10.09 -17.72
C LEU A 258 -13.93 -10.92 -16.99
N ASP A 259 -12.65 -10.63 -17.18
CA ASP A 259 -11.56 -11.36 -16.51
C ASP A 259 -11.63 -11.23 -15.00
N HIS A 260 -11.98 -10.03 -14.51
CA HIS A 260 -12.25 -9.80 -13.11
C HIS A 260 -13.35 -10.76 -12.61
N TYR A 261 -14.49 -10.84 -13.30
CA TYR A 261 -15.58 -11.75 -12.90
C TYR A 261 -15.15 -13.22 -12.94
N ILE A 262 -14.39 -13.63 -13.95
CA ILE A 262 -13.82 -14.99 -14.03
C ILE A 262 -12.96 -15.28 -12.79
N GLY A 263 -12.08 -14.35 -12.43
CA GLY A 263 -11.24 -14.44 -11.24
C GLY A 263 -12.04 -14.54 -9.95
N ARG A 264 -13.06 -13.68 -9.79
CA ARG A 264 -13.94 -13.64 -8.63
C ARG A 264 -14.76 -14.92 -8.46
N ILE A 265 -15.35 -15.42 -9.56
CA ILE A 265 -16.10 -16.70 -9.58
C ILE A 265 -15.15 -17.87 -9.29
N SER A 266 -13.97 -17.90 -9.90
CA SER A 266 -12.99 -18.95 -9.64
C SER A 266 -12.51 -18.96 -8.20
N ALA A 267 -12.32 -17.79 -7.58
CA ALA A 267 -11.99 -17.70 -6.17
C ALA A 267 -13.14 -18.30 -5.35
N TYR A 268 -14.36 -17.82 -5.55
CA TYR A 268 -15.56 -18.31 -4.86
C TYR A 268 -15.66 -19.85 -4.87
N LEU A 269 -15.57 -20.46 -6.05
CA LEU A 269 -15.72 -21.91 -6.22
C LEU A 269 -14.58 -22.74 -5.62
N LYS A 270 -13.38 -22.17 -5.48
CA LYS A 270 -12.24 -22.84 -4.85
C LYS A 270 -12.32 -22.84 -3.33
N HIS A 271 -13.13 -21.97 -2.74
CA HIS A 271 -13.20 -21.82 -1.29
C HIS A 271 -14.20 -22.80 -0.66
N SER A 272 -13.85 -23.31 0.53
CA SER A 272 -14.72 -24.17 1.34
C SER A 272 -15.72 -23.37 2.21
N VAL A 273 -15.73 -22.04 2.11
CA VAL A 273 -16.62 -21.18 2.91
C VAL A 273 -18.02 -21.24 2.30
N LYS A 274 -19.00 -21.74 3.04
CA LYS A 274 -20.41 -21.69 2.64
C LYS A 274 -20.94 -20.28 2.88
N TRP A 275 -21.20 -19.56 1.80
CA TRP A 275 -21.76 -18.22 1.84
C TRP A 275 -23.27 -18.27 2.03
N LYS A 276 -23.82 -17.28 2.74
CA LYS A 276 -25.26 -17.22 2.98
C LYS A 276 -25.96 -16.59 1.79
N ASN A 277 -26.91 -17.32 1.21
CA ASN A 277 -27.81 -16.74 0.22
C ASN A 277 -28.83 -15.80 0.89
N ARG A 278 -29.71 -15.20 0.09
CA ARG A 278 -30.68 -14.21 0.58
C ARG A 278 -31.63 -14.78 1.63
N GLU A 279 -32.06 -16.03 1.47
CA GLU A 279 -32.97 -16.70 2.41
C GLU A 279 -32.28 -16.96 3.75
N GLU A 280 -31.10 -17.58 3.72
CA GLU A 280 -30.29 -17.85 4.91
C GLU A 280 -29.93 -16.56 5.67
N TYR A 281 -29.64 -15.47 4.96
CA TYR A 281 -29.40 -14.15 5.58
C TYR A 281 -30.67 -13.56 6.22
N THR A 282 -31.83 -13.75 5.59
CA THR A 282 -33.11 -13.27 6.12
C THR A 282 -33.48 -13.98 7.42
N GLU A 283 -33.24 -15.28 7.52
CA GLU A 283 -33.42 -16.06 8.75
C GLU A 283 -32.46 -15.62 9.87
N LEU A 284 -31.19 -15.40 9.51
CA LEU A 284 -30.19 -14.91 10.46
C LEU A 284 -30.57 -13.54 11.04
N THR A 285 -30.97 -12.59 10.19
CA THR A 285 -31.36 -11.25 10.63
C THR A 285 -32.65 -11.24 11.46
N LYS A 286 -33.57 -12.19 11.22
CA LYS A 286 -34.72 -12.42 12.10
C LYS A 286 -34.27 -12.84 13.50
N THR A 287 -33.32 -13.76 13.59
CA THR A 287 -32.73 -14.19 14.87
C THR A 287 -32.09 -13.03 15.63
N PHE A 288 -31.33 -12.17 14.95
CA PHE A 288 -30.75 -10.96 15.56
C PHE A 288 -31.82 -10.00 16.07
N LYS A 289 -32.91 -9.82 15.32
CA LYS A 289 -34.02 -8.96 15.74
C LYS A 289 -34.73 -9.52 16.98
N ASP A 290 -34.96 -10.83 17.03
CA ASP A 290 -35.58 -11.49 18.18
C ASP A 290 -34.68 -11.41 19.43
N GLU A 291 -33.37 -11.56 19.26
CA GLU A 291 -32.38 -11.34 20.34
C GLU A 291 -32.41 -9.88 20.83
N GLN A 292 -32.45 -8.89 19.92
CA GLN A 292 -32.56 -7.47 20.29
C GLN A 292 -33.82 -7.20 21.13
N ILE A 293 -34.99 -7.73 20.71
CA ILE A 293 -36.26 -7.60 21.46
C ILE A 293 -36.14 -8.22 22.86
N THR A 294 -35.49 -9.38 22.95
CA THR A 294 -35.24 -10.06 24.22
C THR A 294 -34.34 -9.22 25.14
N LEU A 295 -33.26 -8.66 24.60
CA LEU A 295 -32.33 -7.81 25.37
C LEU A 295 -32.99 -6.49 25.81
N TYR A 296 -33.81 -5.87 24.95
CA TYR A 296 -34.56 -4.67 25.32
C TYR A 296 -35.49 -4.94 26.51
N SER A 297 -36.16 -6.09 26.52
CA SER A 297 -37.05 -6.51 27.60
C SER A 297 -36.26 -6.85 28.87
N LYS A 298 -35.20 -7.66 28.75
CA LYS A 298 -34.34 -8.10 29.86
C LYS A 298 -33.73 -6.93 30.63
N TYR A 299 -33.18 -5.95 29.91
CA TYR A 299 -32.49 -4.79 30.51
C TYR A 299 -33.38 -3.55 30.62
N LYS A 300 -34.69 -3.67 30.39
CA LYS A 300 -35.68 -2.59 30.50
C LYS A 300 -35.28 -1.31 29.74
N ILE A 301 -34.75 -1.50 28.52
CA ILE A 301 -34.33 -0.39 27.67
C ILE A 301 -35.57 0.34 27.15
N ASP A 302 -35.68 1.63 27.45
CA ASP A 302 -36.84 2.44 27.06
C ASP A 302 -36.94 2.64 25.53
N GLN A 303 -38.17 2.86 25.03
CA GLN A 303 -38.45 2.99 23.59
C GLN A 303 -37.58 4.06 22.90
N LYS A 304 -37.25 5.14 23.61
CA LYS A 304 -36.39 6.19 23.07
C LYS A 304 -34.98 5.67 22.82
N HIS A 305 -34.38 4.94 23.76
CA HIS A 305 -33.06 4.35 23.56
C HIS A 305 -33.08 3.20 22.54
N GLN A 306 -34.16 2.40 22.46
CA GLN A 306 -34.33 1.40 21.40
C GLN A 306 -34.22 2.05 20.01
N LYS A 307 -34.91 3.18 19.79
CA LYS A 307 -34.80 3.96 18.54
C LYS A 307 -33.38 4.46 18.29
N ILE A 308 -32.67 4.93 19.32
CA ILE A 308 -31.29 5.44 19.19
C ILE A 308 -30.30 4.31 18.89
N PHE A 309 -30.48 3.10 19.44
CA PHE A 309 -29.68 1.93 19.08
C PHE A 309 -29.91 1.53 17.61
N ALA A 310 -31.17 1.45 17.18
CA ALA A 310 -31.53 1.13 15.79
C ALA A 310 -31.01 2.17 14.77
N LEU A 311 -30.87 3.43 15.22
CA LEU A 311 -30.30 4.49 14.40
C LEU A 311 -28.85 4.22 14.03
N TYR A 312 -28.09 3.58 14.93
CA TYR A 312 -26.67 3.30 14.75
C TYR A 312 -26.41 2.49 13.46
N SER A 313 -27.14 1.38 13.27
CA SER A 313 -27.03 0.55 12.07
C SER A 313 -27.57 1.27 10.83
N THR A 314 -28.67 2.01 10.98
CA THR A 314 -29.28 2.78 9.89
C THR A 314 -28.32 3.83 9.30
N ILE A 315 -27.52 4.50 10.15
CA ILE A 315 -26.48 5.44 9.70
C ILE A 315 -25.41 4.72 8.87
N GLY A 316 -24.93 3.56 9.33
CA GLY A 316 -23.93 2.76 8.62
C GLY A 316 -24.40 2.36 7.21
N LEU A 317 -25.64 1.86 7.10
CA LEU A 317 -26.25 1.49 5.82
C LEU A 317 -26.39 2.69 4.86
N ALA A 318 -26.85 3.83 5.37
CA ALA A 318 -26.97 5.05 4.59
C ALA A 318 -25.60 5.55 4.07
N LYS A 319 -24.53 5.38 4.88
CA LYS A 319 -23.17 5.75 4.50
C LYS A 319 -22.65 4.89 3.33
N LEU A 320 -22.85 3.57 3.40
CA LEU A 320 -22.47 2.63 2.34
C LEU A 320 -23.22 2.94 1.04
N PHE A 321 -24.55 3.12 1.11
CA PHE A 321 -25.37 3.47 -0.04
C PHE A 321 -24.94 4.80 -0.67
N ARG A 322 -24.70 5.83 0.15
CA ARG A 322 -24.20 7.13 -0.31
C ARG A 322 -22.86 6.96 -1.04
N ARG A 323 -21.92 6.21 -0.49
CA ARG A 323 -20.61 5.98 -1.11
C ARG A 323 -20.75 5.31 -2.47
N PHE A 324 -21.58 4.28 -2.59
CA PHE A 324 -21.87 3.63 -3.88
C PHE A 324 -22.38 4.63 -4.94
N VAL A 325 -23.38 5.46 -4.60
CA VAL A 325 -23.92 6.47 -5.52
C VAL A 325 -22.86 7.51 -5.90
N GLN A 326 -21.97 7.86 -4.96
CA GLN A 326 -20.84 8.75 -5.21
C GLN A 326 -19.84 8.15 -6.19
N LEU A 327 -19.40 6.91 -5.98
CA LEU A 327 -18.45 6.23 -6.88
C LEU A 327 -18.99 6.16 -8.32
N ARG A 328 -20.27 5.82 -8.49
CA ARG A 328 -20.94 5.87 -9.79
C ARG A 328 -20.88 7.27 -10.42
N ASN A 329 -21.14 8.32 -9.65
CA ASN A 329 -21.12 9.68 -10.19
C ASN A 329 -19.70 10.16 -10.49
N PHE A 330 -18.70 9.74 -9.71
CA PHE A 330 -17.29 10.05 -10.00
C PHE A 330 -16.84 9.43 -11.30
N TYR A 331 -17.28 8.21 -11.62
CA TYR A 331 -16.98 7.61 -12.92
C TYR A 331 -17.35 8.53 -14.09
N PHE A 332 -18.56 9.08 -14.07
CA PHE A 332 -19.02 10.00 -15.11
C PHE A 332 -18.42 11.39 -14.99
N LEU A 333 -18.20 11.88 -13.78
CA LEU A 333 -17.49 13.15 -13.55
C LEU A 333 -16.08 13.09 -14.13
N ASP A 334 -15.36 11.99 -13.96
CA ASP A 334 -14.02 11.81 -14.49
C ASP A 334 -14.00 11.87 -16.01
N LYS A 335 -15.01 11.31 -16.67
CA LYS A 335 -15.20 11.50 -18.13
C LYS A 335 -15.44 12.96 -18.48
N LEU A 336 -16.23 13.69 -17.69
CA LEU A 336 -16.41 15.14 -17.91
C LEU A 336 -15.11 15.91 -17.71
N ILE A 337 -14.38 15.67 -16.63
CA ILE A 337 -13.10 16.33 -16.31
C ILE A 337 -12.09 16.09 -17.44
N HIS A 338 -11.99 14.85 -17.93
CA HIS A 338 -11.16 14.51 -19.07
C HIS A 338 -11.54 15.33 -20.32
N GLN A 339 -12.83 15.43 -20.62
CA GLN A 339 -13.34 16.21 -21.75
C GLN A 339 -13.16 17.73 -21.57
N ILE A 340 -13.18 18.24 -20.33
CA ILE A 340 -12.85 19.64 -20.00
C ILE A 340 -11.36 19.90 -20.26
N ALA A 341 -10.48 19.00 -19.80
CA ALA A 341 -9.04 19.08 -20.00
C ALA A 341 -8.69 19.17 -21.50
N LEU A 342 -9.25 18.27 -22.32
CA LEU A 342 -9.06 18.28 -23.77
C LEU A 342 -9.51 19.58 -24.46
N ARG A 343 -10.68 20.12 -24.09
CA ARG A 343 -11.24 21.34 -24.73
C ARG A 343 -10.58 22.62 -24.28
N THR A 344 -10.03 22.64 -23.07
CA THR A 344 -9.32 23.80 -22.52
C THR A 344 -7.82 23.77 -22.84
N GLY A 345 -7.32 22.65 -23.38
CA GLY A 345 -5.91 22.50 -23.76
C GLY A 345 -4.98 22.37 -22.55
N HIS A 346 -5.45 21.73 -21.47
CA HIS A 346 -4.70 21.59 -20.22
C HIS A 346 -4.59 20.14 -19.78
N GLU A 347 -3.58 19.85 -18.96
CA GLU A 347 -3.43 18.55 -18.33
C GLU A 347 -4.56 18.29 -17.33
N GLU A 348 -5.03 17.06 -17.29
CA GLU A 348 -6.16 16.70 -16.43
C GLU A 348 -5.87 16.91 -14.94
N GLY A 349 -4.63 16.66 -14.51
CA GLY A 349 -4.18 16.91 -13.14
C GLY A 349 -4.36 18.37 -12.73
N ILE A 350 -4.16 19.33 -13.64
CA ILE A 350 -4.39 20.75 -13.38
C ILE A 350 -5.88 20.98 -13.09
N ILE A 351 -6.77 20.41 -13.91
CA ILE A 351 -8.23 20.56 -13.74
C ILE A 351 -8.68 20.05 -12.36
N ARG A 352 -8.10 18.94 -11.90
CA ARG A 352 -8.37 18.34 -10.58
C ARG A 352 -7.85 19.17 -9.40
N CYS A 353 -6.88 20.04 -9.65
CA CYS A 353 -6.34 20.97 -8.67
C CYS A 353 -7.12 22.31 -8.60
N LEU A 354 -8.17 22.47 -9.41
CA LEU A 354 -9.03 23.65 -9.41
C LEU A 354 -10.24 23.49 -8.50
N LEU A 355 -10.59 24.56 -7.81
CA LEU A 355 -11.87 24.67 -7.13
C LEU A 355 -13.01 24.65 -8.16
N PRO A 356 -14.23 24.24 -7.79
CA PRO A 356 -15.29 24.06 -8.76
C PRO A 356 -15.66 25.31 -9.58
N GLU A 357 -15.61 26.48 -8.95
CA GLU A 357 -15.79 27.80 -9.56
C GLU A 357 -14.61 28.20 -10.47
N GLU A 358 -13.37 27.82 -10.13
CA GLU A 358 -12.21 28.02 -11.01
C GLU A 358 -12.36 27.19 -12.31
N ILE A 359 -12.93 25.98 -12.24
CA ILE A 359 -13.27 25.20 -13.45
C ILE A 359 -14.31 25.91 -14.30
N GLU A 360 -15.34 26.52 -13.68
CA GLU A 360 -16.31 27.31 -14.44
C GLU A 360 -15.66 28.51 -15.14
N ASP A 361 -14.78 29.23 -14.44
CA ASP A 361 -14.05 30.36 -15.02
C ASP A 361 -13.13 29.91 -16.15
N LEU A 362 -12.44 28.78 -15.99
CA LEU A 362 -11.62 28.19 -17.04
C LEU A 362 -12.45 27.84 -18.29
N MET A 363 -13.58 27.14 -18.13
CA MET A 363 -14.46 26.78 -19.25
C MET A 363 -15.08 28.00 -19.95
N ASN A 364 -15.09 29.17 -19.30
CA ASN A 364 -15.56 30.44 -19.85
C ASN A 364 -14.43 31.35 -20.33
N GLY A 365 -13.17 30.91 -20.30
CA GLY A 365 -12.01 31.71 -20.70
C GLY A 365 -11.69 32.88 -19.76
N ARG A 366 -12.15 32.81 -18.50
CA ARG A 366 -11.94 33.85 -17.47
C ARG A 366 -10.79 33.54 -16.51
N LEU A 367 -10.25 32.32 -16.54
CA LEU A 367 -9.12 31.90 -15.71
C LEU A 367 -7.93 31.55 -16.60
N ASN A 368 -6.76 32.11 -16.28
CA ASN A 368 -5.48 31.70 -16.86
C ASN A 368 -4.72 30.82 -15.86
N ILE A 369 -4.16 29.71 -16.33
CA ILE A 369 -3.36 28.79 -15.52
C ILE A 369 -1.94 29.33 -15.34
N ASP A 370 -1.66 29.89 -14.17
CA ASP A 370 -0.37 30.42 -13.77
C ASP A 370 0.50 29.38 -13.03
N GLU A 371 1.71 29.80 -12.62
CA GLU A 371 2.64 28.96 -11.85
C GLU A 371 2.07 28.56 -10.48
N THR A 372 1.29 29.44 -9.85
CA THR A 372 0.65 29.17 -8.55
C THR A 372 -0.30 27.98 -8.61
N ILE A 373 -1.12 27.91 -9.67
CA ILE A 373 -2.02 26.79 -9.93
C ILE A 373 -1.24 25.53 -10.31
N ARG A 374 -0.19 25.64 -11.14
CA ARG A 374 0.64 24.47 -11.50
C ARG A 374 1.30 23.83 -10.28
N ASN A 375 1.78 24.65 -9.33
CA ASN A 375 2.35 24.17 -8.08
C ASN A 375 1.37 23.39 -7.19
N ARG A 376 0.05 23.48 -7.45
CA ARG A 376 -0.95 22.67 -6.74
C ARG A 376 -0.86 21.17 -7.09
N MET A 377 -0.30 20.81 -8.25
CA MET A 377 -0.13 19.40 -8.61
C MET A 377 0.84 18.66 -7.69
N GLU A 378 1.82 19.37 -7.14
CA GLU A 378 2.81 18.79 -6.24
C GLU A 378 2.31 18.74 -4.79
N PHE A 379 1.75 19.86 -4.30
CA PHE A 379 1.35 19.98 -2.91
C PHE A 379 0.31 21.08 -2.72
N ILE A 380 -0.77 20.77 -1.98
CA ILE A 380 -1.81 21.73 -1.61
C ILE A 380 -2.07 21.70 -0.11
N VAL A 381 -2.22 22.86 0.49
CA VAL A 381 -2.89 23.03 1.78
C VAL A 381 -4.16 23.83 1.56
N TYR A 382 -5.29 23.21 1.83
CA TYR A 382 -6.60 23.84 1.80
C TYR A 382 -7.06 24.10 3.24
N LEU A 383 -7.22 25.38 3.57
CA LEU A 383 -7.50 25.87 4.92
C LEU A 383 -8.85 26.55 4.95
N ILE A 384 -9.70 26.14 5.89
CA ILE A 384 -10.88 26.90 6.32
C ILE A 384 -10.68 27.23 7.80
N ASP A 385 -10.66 28.51 8.17
CA ASP A 385 -10.57 28.95 9.58
C ASP A 385 -11.56 30.10 9.80
N GLY A 386 -12.64 29.82 10.53
CA GLY A 386 -13.73 30.78 10.72
C GLY A 386 -14.42 31.13 9.40
N GLU A 387 -14.23 32.35 8.91
CA GLU A 387 -14.79 32.84 7.64
C GLU A 387 -13.77 32.84 6.50
N GLU A 388 -12.49 32.65 6.83
CA GLU A 388 -11.40 32.60 5.86
C GLU A 388 -11.38 31.23 5.17
N GLU A 389 -11.13 31.24 3.86
CA GLU A 389 -10.88 30.05 3.05
C GLU A 389 -9.68 30.33 2.14
N LYS A 390 -8.67 29.46 2.17
CA LYS A 390 -7.41 29.64 1.44
C LYS A 390 -6.96 28.34 0.80
N VAL A 391 -6.45 28.46 -0.43
CA VAL A 391 -5.69 27.40 -1.12
C VAL A 391 -4.24 27.85 -1.18
N ILE A 392 -3.34 27.05 -0.62
CA ILE A 392 -1.91 27.34 -0.51
C ILE A 392 -1.18 26.23 -1.26
N SER A 393 -0.25 26.59 -2.16
CA SER A 393 0.40 25.63 -3.06
C SER A 393 1.92 25.62 -2.96
N GLY A 394 2.49 24.46 -3.30
CA GLY A 394 3.93 24.24 -3.45
C GLY A 394 4.59 23.53 -2.27
N VAL A 395 5.62 22.74 -2.59
CA VAL A 395 6.33 21.84 -1.65
C VAL A 395 6.99 22.53 -0.46
N LYS A 396 7.23 23.85 -0.55
CA LYS A 396 7.73 24.67 0.57
C LYS A 396 6.83 24.64 1.81
N HIS A 397 5.58 24.18 1.66
CA HIS A 397 4.59 24.06 2.73
C HIS A 397 4.49 22.65 3.34
N LYS A 398 5.35 21.70 2.94
CA LYS A 398 5.36 20.32 3.43
C LYS A 398 5.43 20.21 4.95
N TRP A 399 6.15 21.14 5.59
CA TRP A 399 6.28 21.22 7.06
C TRP A 399 4.93 21.26 7.79
N ILE A 400 3.86 21.78 7.15
CA ILE A 400 2.51 21.84 7.75
C ILE A 400 2.00 20.43 8.03
N LYS A 401 2.14 19.52 7.05
CA LYS A 401 1.72 18.12 7.21
C LYS A 401 2.55 17.45 8.29
N GLU A 402 3.86 17.60 8.23
CA GLU A 402 4.80 16.98 9.19
C GLU A 402 4.52 17.44 10.62
N THR A 403 4.19 18.72 10.81
CA THR A 403 3.82 19.28 12.12
C THR A 403 2.48 18.75 12.61
N LEU A 404 1.47 18.68 11.73
CA LEU A 404 0.14 18.14 12.09
C LEU A 404 0.21 16.64 12.41
N ASP A 405 0.90 15.85 11.58
CA ASP A 405 1.13 14.42 11.82
C ASP A 405 1.81 14.20 13.17
N ALA A 406 2.84 14.98 13.49
CA ALA A 406 3.53 14.90 14.78
C ALA A 406 2.61 15.22 15.97
N LYS A 407 1.66 16.15 15.80
CA LYS A 407 0.69 16.51 16.85
C LYS A 407 -0.43 15.49 17.04
N VAL A 408 -0.78 14.75 16.00
CA VAL A 408 -1.81 13.69 16.09
C VAL A 408 -1.23 12.39 16.68
N LYS A 409 0.08 12.15 16.51
CA LYS A 409 0.75 10.98 17.09
C LYS A 409 0.67 11.01 18.62
N SER A 410 0.16 9.93 19.20
CA SER A 410 0.16 9.72 20.67
C SER A 410 1.39 8.90 21.07
N PRO A 411 1.99 9.13 22.26
CA PRO A 411 3.09 8.30 22.75
C PRO A 411 2.64 6.85 22.95
N ASN A 412 3.46 5.89 22.48
CA ASN A 412 3.20 4.45 22.64
C ASN A 412 3.25 4.05 24.12
N LEU A 413 2.18 3.44 24.63
CA LEU A 413 2.12 2.91 26.02
C LEU A 413 2.75 1.51 26.13
N ASN A 414 2.84 0.75 25.02
CA ASN A 414 3.53 -0.54 24.94
C ASN A 414 3.76 -0.93 23.47
N ALA A 415 4.94 -1.43 23.10
CA ALA A 415 5.28 -1.68 21.68
C ALA A 415 4.63 -2.95 21.09
N ASN A 416 4.24 -3.91 21.93
CA ASN A 416 3.74 -5.22 21.48
C ASN A 416 2.22 -5.40 21.66
N GLU A 417 1.54 -4.43 22.28
CA GLU A 417 0.10 -4.48 22.52
C GLU A 417 -0.57 -3.21 22.03
N LEU A 418 -1.60 -3.37 21.20
CA LEU A 418 -2.43 -2.26 20.73
C LEU A 418 -3.88 -2.49 21.13
N TYR A 419 -4.62 -1.39 21.21
CA TYR A 419 -6.03 -1.42 21.56
C TYR A 419 -6.85 -0.68 20.53
N GLY A 420 -8.01 -1.24 20.22
CA GLY A 420 -8.99 -0.65 19.34
C GLY A 420 -10.40 -0.75 19.90
N THR A 421 -11.34 -0.24 19.12
CA THR A 421 -12.76 -0.35 19.39
C THR A 421 -13.33 -1.58 18.66
N PRO A 422 -13.95 -2.53 19.38
CA PRO A 422 -14.67 -3.66 18.79
C PRO A 422 -15.70 -3.23 17.75
N ALA A 423 -15.44 -3.58 16.49
CA ALA A 423 -16.36 -3.36 15.39
C ALA A 423 -17.19 -4.62 15.11
N SER A 424 -16.51 -5.76 15.02
CA SER A 424 -17.13 -7.08 14.84
C SER A 424 -16.45 -8.10 15.74
N LEU A 425 -17.23 -8.82 16.54
CA LEU A 425 -16.69 -9.70 17.58
C LEU A 425 -16.11 -10.99 16.99
N GLY A 426 -15.11 -11.54 17.66
CA GLY A 426 -14.45 -12.79 17.28
C GLY A 426 -12.98 -12.79 17.66
N TYR A 427 -12.33 -13.91 17.38
CA TYR A 427 -10.91 -14.14 17.66
C TYR A 427 -10.24 -14.72 16.41
N VAL A 428 -9.06 -14.20 16.06
CA VAL A 428 -8.23 -14.76 15.01
C VAL A 428 -6.75 -14.55 15.32
N GLU A 429 -5.94 -15.55 14.99
CA GLU A 429 -4.49 -15.50 14.99
C GLU A 429 -4.02 -15.66 13.55
N GLY A 430 -3.11 -14.80 13.10
CA GLY A 430 -2.67 -14.85 11.71
C GLY A 430 -1.64 -13.81 11.32
N ILE A 431 -1.17 -13.95 10.08
CA ILE A 431 -0.20 -13.05 9.46
C ILE A 431 -0.92 -11.81 8.94
N CYS A 432 -0.38 -10.63 9.22
CA CYS A 432 -0.88 -9.35 8.75
C CYS A 432 -0.37 -8.98 7.37
N LYS A 433 -1.21 -8.29 6.60
CA LYS A 433 -0.82 -7.55 5.40
C LYS A 433 -1.46 -6.17 5.43
N THR A 434 -0.67 -5.15 5.17
CA THR A 434 -1.18 -3.80 5.00
C THR A 434 -1.82 -3.68 3.62
N ILE A 435 -3.14 -3.55 3.55
CA ILE A 435 -3.92 -3.51 2.31
C ILE A 435 -4.74 -2.22 2.27
N ILE A 436 -4.38 -1.31 1.36
CA ILE A 436 -5.14 -0.07 1.12
C ILE A 436 -6.05 -0.26 -0.10
N ARG A 437 -5.58 -1.01 -1.10
CA ARG A 437 -6.29 -1.32 -2.35
C ARG A 437 -6.25 -2.81 -2.68
N PRO A 438 -7.17 -3.31 -3.52
CA PRO A 438 -7.13 -4.70 -3.97
C PRO A 438 -5.80 -5.13 -4.61
N GLN A 439 -5.13 -4.20 -5.30
CA GLN A 439 -3.82 -4.45 -5.91
C GLN A 439 -2.73 -4.75 -4.88
N ASP A 440 -2.81 -4.21 -3.66
CA ASP A 440 -1.85 -4.52 -2.59
C ASP A 440 -1.91 -6.00 -2.23
N ALA A 441 -3.11 -6.59 -2.23
CA ALA A 441 -3.30 -8.00 -1.95
C ALA A 441 -2.60 -8.88 -2.99
N ILE A 442 -2.66 -8.50 -4.27
CA ILE A 442 -1.94 -9.18 -5.35
C ILE A 442 -0.43 -9.00 -5.18
N ASN A 443 0.03 -7.77 -5.01
CA ASN A 443 1.45 -7.42 -4.92
C ASN A 443 2.14 -8.10 -3.73
N LYS A 444 1.43 -8.23 -2.61
CA LYS A 444 1.93 -8.80 -1.36
C LYS A 444 1.61 -10.28 -1.21
N GLY A 445 0.95 -10.89 -2.20
CA GLY A 445 0.56 -12.31 -2.18
C GLY A 445 -0.31 -12.66 -0.98
N PHE A 446 -1.36 -11.86 -0.75
CA PHE A 446 -2.34 -12.08 0.32
C PHE A 446 -3.00 -13.45 0.18
N LYS A 447 -3.01 -14.20 1.28
CA LYS A 447 -3.62 -15.54 1.37
C LYS A 447 -4.88 -15.50 2.21
N ASP A 448 -5.78 -16.43 1.95
CA ASP A 448 -7.01 -16.52 2.72
C ASP A 448 -6.70 -16.83 4.18
N GLY A 449 -7.49 -16.25 5.09
CA GLY A 449 -7.26 -16.34 6.54
C GLY A 449 -6.21 -15.36 7.08
N GLU A 450 -5.42 -14.69 6.24
CA GLU A 450 -4.54 -13.59 6.68
C GLU A 450 -5.36 -12.39 7.19
N ILE A 451 -4.74 -11.57 8.04
CA ILE A 451 -5.38 -10.41 8.67
C ILE A 451 -5.09 -9.17 7.83
N ILE A 452 -6.15 -8.45 7.45
CA ILE A 452 -6.02 -7.17 6.76
C ILE A 452 -5.72 -6.08 7.79
N VAL A 453 -4.63 -5.36 7.58
CA VAL A 453 -4.27 -4.15 8.31
C VAL A 453 -4.44 -2.98 7.35
N SER A 454 -5.10 -1.91 7.74
CA SER A 454 -5.22 -0.71 6.90
C SER A 454 -5.34 0.55 7.72
N GLU A 455 -5.13 1.71 7.09
CA GLU A 455 -5.49 2.97 7.72
C GLU A 455 -7.01 3.08 7.86
N SER A 456 -7.71 2.82 6.77
CA SER A 456 -9.16 2.72 6.69
C SER A 456 -9.52 1.82 5.50
N THR A 457 -10.71 1.22 5.51
CA THR A 457 -11.16 0.38 4.39
C THR A 457 -12.17 1.12 3.54
N ASP A 458 -12.01 1.00 2.23
CA ASP A 458 -13.05 1.33 1.26
C ASP A 458 -13.90 0.08 0.92
N PRO A 459 -15.13 0.31 0.39
CA PRO A 459 -15.97 -0.66 -0.31
C PRO A 459 -15.30 -1.73 -1.19
N ASP A 460 -14.29 -1.35 -1.96
CA ASP A 460 -13.60 -2.21 -2.93
C ASP A 460 -12.87 -3.40 -2.30
N LEU A 461 -12.57 -3.31 -1.00
CA LEU A 461 -11.95 -4.40 -0.24
C LEU A 461 -12.97 -5.47 0.20
N ALA A 462 -14.27 -5.34 -0.10
CA ALA A 462 -15.31 -6.25 0.40
C ALA A 462 -14.98 -7.74 0.14
N ASP A 463 -14.61 -8.10 -1.09
CA ASP A 463 -14.23 -9.47 -1.45
C ASP A 463 -12.98 -9.96 -0.70
N LEU A 464 -12.01 -9.07 -0.47
CA LEU A 464 -10.80 -9.37 0.29
C LEU A 464 -11.10 -9.56 1.77
N ILE A 465 -11.96 -8.72 2.35
CA ILE A 465 -12.45 -8.86 3.73
C ILE A 465 -13.16 -10.21 3.90
N ALA A 466 -13.92 -10.61 2.88
CA ALA A 466 -14.60 -11.90 2.85
C ALA A 466 -13.63 -13.08 2.97
N ARG A 467 -12.44 -12.97 2.36
CA ARG A 467 -11.37 -13.97 2.40
C ARG A 467 -10.44 -13.83 3.61
N ALA A 468 -10.42 -12.67 4.27
CA ALA A 468 -9.57 -12.41 5.42
C ALA A 468 -9.98 -13.21 6.65
N GLY A 469 -9.02 -13.48 7.54
CA GLY A 469 -9.27 -14.01 8.88
C GLY A 469 -9.82 -12.95 9.83
N GLY A 470 -9.45 -11.69 9.62
CA GLY A 470 -9.95 -10.53 10.36
C GLY A 470 -9.47 -9.21 9.76
N VAL A 471 -9.99 -8.09 10.28
CA VAL A 471 -9.67 -6.74 9.76
C VAL A 471 -9.32 -5.80 10.90
N ILE A 472 -8.26 -5.02 10.72
CA ILE A 472 -7.81 -4.02 11.69
C ILE A 472 -7.59 -2.69 10.98
N THR A 473 -8.22 -1.62 11.48
CA THR A 473 -8.05 -0.28 10.92
C THR A 473 -7.55 0.74 11.94
N GLN A 474 -6.67 1.64 11.48
CA GLN A 474 -6.16 2.75 12.29
C GLN A 474 -7.27 3.77 12.59
N GLN A 475 -8.09 4.06 11.58
CA GLN A 475 -9.20 4.99 11.63
C GLN A 475 -10.52 4.26 11.40
N GLY A 476 -11.59 4.85 11.90
CA GLY A 476 -12.95 4.39 11.64
C GLY A 476 -13.73 4.14 12.92
N GLY A 477 -15.02 4.47 12.88
CA GLY A 477 -15.95 4.18 13.97
C GLY A 477 -16.63 2.82 13.81
N VAL A 478 -17.45 2.47 14.78
CA VAL A 478 -18.31 1.29 14.74
C VAL A 478 -19.36 1.34 13.61
N THR A 479 -19.61 2.51 12.99
CA THR A 479 -20.39 2.71 11.74
C THR A 479 -19.54 2.82 10.46
N SER A 480 -18.24 2.49 10.51
CA SER A 480 -17.36 2.54 9.34
C SER A 480 -17.68 1.46 8.31
N HIS A 481 -17.10 1.56 7.11
CA HIS A 481 -17.30 0.58 6.05
C HIS A 481 -16.83 -0.82 6.48
N ALA A 482 -15.60 -0.93 7.01
CA ALA A 482 -15.08 -2.16 7.61
C ALA A 482 -16.05 -2.74 8.65
N SER A 483 -16.55 -1.90 9.55
CA SER A 483 -17.39 -2.36 10.66
C SER A 483 -18.67 -3.04 10.20
N ILE A 484 -19.36 -2.45 9.21
CA ILE A 484 -20.61 -3.02 8.71
C ILE A 484 -20.34 -4.27 7.88
N ILE A 485 -19.37 -4.23 6.97
CA ILE A 485 -19.03 -5.39 6.11
C ILE A 485 -18.57 -6.57 6.96
N CYS A 486 -17.70 -6.35 7.95
CA CYS A 486 -17.23 -7.42 8.83
C CYS A 486 -18.35 -8.03 9.68
N ARG A 487 -19.34 -7.22 10.11
CA ARG A 487 -20.52 -7.72 10.84
C ARG A 487 -21.38 -8.63 9.97
N GLU A 488 -21.65 -8.22 8.74
CA GLU A 488 -22.44 -9.01 7.78
C GLU A 488 -21.75 -10.33 7.44
N LEU A 489 -20.41 -10.30 7.32
CA LEU A 489 -19.58 -11.46 7.00
C LEU A 489 -19.15 -12.29 8.22
N GLY A 490 -19.46 -11.85 9.44
CA GLY A 490 -19.03 -12.51 10.68
C GLY A 490 -17.52 -12.55 10.89
N LYS A 491 -16.78 -11.56 10.35
CA LYS A 491 -15.32 -11.46 10.48
C LYS A 491 -14.93 -10.67 11.73
N PRO A 492 -13.98 -11.13 12.55
CA PRO A 492 -13.43 -10.34 13.66
C PRO A 492 -12.86 -9.01 13.15
N ALA A 493 -13.19 -7.90 13.80
CA ALA A 493 -12.69 -6.60 13.39
C ALA A 493 -12.50 -5.60 14.54
N LEU A 494 -11.36 -4.90 14.51
CA LEU A 494 -11.05 -3.74 15.36
C LEU A 494 -10.83 -2.49 14.51
N VAL A 495 -11.38 -1.37 14.97
CA VAL A 495 -11.26 -0.06 14.31
C VAL A 495 -10.78 0.98 15.33
N SER A 496 -10.34 2.15 14.85
CA SER A 496 -9.76 3.20 15.71
C SER A 496 -8.54 2.71 16.52
N VAL A 497 -7.71 1.84 15.94
CA VAL A 497 -6.47 1.38 16.58
C VAL A 497 -5.40 2.44 16.41
N ARG A 498 -5.08 3.15 17.49
CA ARG A 498 -4.07 4.24 17.44
C ARG A 498 -2.68 3.69 17.12
N ASN A 499 -1.94 4.42 16.29
CA ASN A 499 -0.58 4.08 15.84
C ASN A 499 -0.47 2.68 15.20
N LEU A 500 -1.55 2.14 14.63
CA LEU A 500 -1.55 0.79 14.03
C LEU A 500 -0.46 0.63 12.99
N LEU A 501 -0.39 1.54 12.01
CA LEU A 501 0.54 1.41 10.89
C LEU A 501 2.00 1.72 11.27
N ASP A 502 2.22 2.41 12.39
CA ASP A 502 3.56 2.62 12.96
C ASP A 502 4.06 1.34 13.68
N ASN A 503 3.14 0.50 14.17
CA ASN A 503 3.45 -0.64 15.03
C ASN A 503 3.14 -2.01 14.41
N VAL A 504 2.39 -2.11 13.31
CA VAL A 504 2.07 -3.38 12.64
C VAL A 504 2.42 -3.26 11.17
N GLY A 505 3.35 -4.11 10.73
CA GLY A 505 3.84 -4.17 9.35
C GLY A 505 3.32 -5.40 8.60
N ASP A 506 3.64 -5.44 7.31
CA ASP A 506 3.45 -6.65 6.51
C ASP A 506 4.21 -7.82 7.15
N TYR A 507 3.58 -9.00 7.13
CA TYR A 507 4.11 -10.27 7.65
C TYR A 507 4.24 -10.36 9.18
N ASP A 508 3.81 -9.35 9.95
CA ASP A 508 3.68 -9.47 11.40
C ASP A 508 2.67 -10.57 11.73
N GLU A 509 2.97 -11.41 12.71
CA GLU A 509 2.06 -12.42 13.25
C GLU A 509 1.41 -11.84 14.50
N ILE A 510 0.10 -11.75 14.49
CA ILE A 510 -0.66 -11.13 15.58
C ILE A 510 -1.83 -12.01 16.03
N ILE A 511 -2.25 -11.75 17.26
CA ILE A 511 -3.54 -12.18 17.81
C ILE A 511 -4.47 -10.97 17.80
N LEU A 512 -5.62 -11.11 17.14
CA LEU A 512 -6.72 -10.17 17.12
C LEU A 512 -7.85 -10.70 18.01
N ASP A 513 -8.00 -10.10 19.20
CA ASP A 513 -9.11 -10.36 20.11
C ASP A 513 -10.10 -9.20 20.07
N ALA A 514 -11.14 -9.36 19.26
CA ALA A 514 -12.18 -8.35 19.11
C ALA A 514 -13.20 -8.35 20.25
N TYR A 515 -13.17 -9.31 21.18
CA TYR A 515 -13.98 -9.26 22.40
C TYR A 515 -13.41 -8.23 23.37
N THR A 516 -12.12 -8.35 23.69
CA THR A 516 -11.44 -7.44 24.62
C THR A 516 -11.04 -6.11 23.96
N GLY A 517 -10.95 -6.07 22.63
CA GLY A 517 -10.46 -4.91 21.90
C GLY A 517 -8.94 -4.84 21.81
N LYS A 518 -8.26 -5.99 21.91
CA LYS A 518 -6.81 -6.09 22.06
C LYS A 518 -6.16 -6.73 20.83
N ILE A 519 -4.99 -6.22 20.48
CA ILE A 519 -4.08 -6.81 19.50
C ILE A 519 -2.78 -7.13 20.23
N VAL A 520 -2.28 -8.34 20.05
CA VAL A 520 -0.97 -8.75 20.55
C VAL A 520 -0.08 -9.11 19.37
N ILE A 521 1.06 -8.44 19.25
CA ILE A 521 2.07 -8.78 18.24
C ILE A 521 2.88 -9.95 18.79
N VAL A 522 2.63 -11.14 18.25
CA VAL A 522 3.28 -12.39 18.66
C VAL A 522 4.70 -12.45 18.10
N ARG A 523 4.85 -12.07 16.83
CA ARG A 523 6.14 -12.06 16.14
C ARG A 523 6.17 -10.97 15.09
N LYS A 524 7.27 -10.22 15.06
CA LYS A 524 7.54 -9.28 13.97
C LYS A 524 7.86 -10.01 12.68
N GLY A 525 7.17 -9.63 11.61
CA GLY A 525 7.45 -10.01 10.24
C GLY A 525 8.87 -9.60 9.88
N ARG A 526 9.55 -10.45 9.10
CA ARG A 526 10.88 -10.10 8.59
C ARG A 526 10.73 -8.83 7.73
N GLU A 527 11.31 -7.72 8.15
CA GLU A 527 11.27 -6.44 7.43
C GLU A 527 11.53 -6.68 5.94
N ASN A 528 10.55 -6.36 5.10
CA ASN A 528 10.68 -6.44 3.65
C ASN A 528 11.50 -5.23 3.17
N LYS A 529 12.76 -5.13 3.61
CA LYS A 529 13.67 -4.03 3.28
C LYS A 529 13.77 -3.88 1.76
N VAL A 530 13.59 -2.66 1.26
CA VAL A 530 13.65 -2.35 -0.18
C VAL A 530 15.09 -2.46 -0.67
N ILE A 531 16.06 -1.93 0.07
CA ILE A 531 17.49 -2.13 -0.21
C ILE A 531 18.14 -2.79 1.00
N ILE A 532 19.02 -3.76 0.74
CA ILE A 532 19.78 -4.46 1.77
C ILE A 532 21.22 -3.95 1.72
N LYS A 533 21.66 -3.21 2.74
CA LYS A 533 23.06 -2.74 2.83
C LYS A 533 23.99 -3.90 3.18
N SER A 534 25.25 -3.80 2.77
CA SER A 534 26.27 -4.82 3.05
C SER A 534 26.37 -5.25 4.52
N ASP A 535 26.19 -4.31 5.46
CA ASP A 535 26.27 -4.59 6.91
C ASP A 535 25.04 -5.34 7.47
N GLU A 536 23.92 -5.33 6.73
CA GLU A 536 22.64 -5.93 7.14
C GLU A 536 22.49 -7.39 6.68
N ILE A 537 23.39 -7.86 5.82
CA ILE A 537 23.32 -9.19 5.21
C ILE A 537 23.39 -10.29 6.27
N SER A 538 22.44 -11.21 6.24
CA SER A 538 22.29 -12.29 7.22
C SER A 538 21.74 -13.55 6.55
N PRO A 539 21.85 -14.74 7.17
CA PRO A 539 21.31 -15.99 6.61
C PRO A 539 19.82 -15.90 6.26
N GLN A 540 19.05 -15.10 7.01
CA GLN A 540 17.62 -14.90 6.79
C GLN A 540 17.30 -14.13 5.50
N LEU A 541 18.30 -13.43 4.92
CA LEU A 541 18.18 -12.62 3.71
C LEU A 541 18.81 -13.28 2.48
N LEU A 542 19.28 -14.53 2.58
CA LEU A 542 19.94 -15.25 1.47
C LEU A 542 19.06 -15.26 0.21
N ASP A 543 17.77 -15.55 0.34
CA ASP A 543 16.84 -15.61 -0.80
C ASP A 543 16.67 -14.28 -1.55
N ARG A 544 16.91 -13.16 -0.86
CA ARG A 544 16.75 -11.79 -1.35
C ARG A 544 18.07 -11.14 -1.75
N THR A 545 19.19 -11.70 -1.32
CA THR A 545 20.53 -11.20 -1.62
C THR A 545 21.25 -12.05 -2.67
N GLY A 546 20.95 -13.34 -2.72
CA GLY A 546 21.65 -14.34 -3.53
C GLY A 546 23.06 -14.65 -3.03
N ASN A 547 23.70 -15.64 -3.65
CA ASN A 547 24.91 -16.26 -3.10
C ASN A 547 26.12 -15.33 -3.04
N LYS A 548 26.38 -14.54 -4.09
CA LYS A 548 27.55 -13.64 -4.15
C LYS A 548 27.48 -12.56 -3.09
N ALA A 549 26.34 -11.87 -3.00
CA ALA A 549 26.13 -10.81 -2.03
C ALA A 549 26.18 -11.36 -0.60
N PHE A 550 25.56 -12.53 -0.37
CA PHE A 550 25.60 -13.20 0.92
C PHE A 550 27.03 -13.47 1.37
N LYS A 551 27.86 -14.10 0.52
CA LYS A 551 29.27 -14.40 0.82
C LYS A 551 30.08 -13.13 1.10
N LEU A 552 29.92 -12.08 0.30
CA LEU A 552 30.59 -10.79 0.52
C LEU A 552 30.17 -10.14 1.85
N GLY A 553 28.89 -10.19 2.19
CA GLY A 553 28.39 -9.67 3.47
C GLY A 553 28.95 -10.45 4.65
N MET A 554 29.05 -11.77 4.53
CA MET A 554 29.66 -12.62 5.56
C MET A 554 31.16 -12.34 5.73
N LEU A 555 31.91 -12.19 4.64
CA LEU A 555 33.33 -11.82 4.71
C LEU A 555 33.53 -10.43 5.33
N LYS A 556 32.68 -9.45 4.99
CA LYS A 556 32.73 -8.13 5.60
C LYS A 556 32.53 -8.20 7.12
N LYS A 557 31.57 -9.02 7.58
CA LYS A 557 31.33 -9.27 9.01
C LYS A 557 32.47 -9.99 9.71
N ALA A 558 33.21 -10.83 8.97
CA ALA A 558 34.42 -11.47 9.46
C ALA A 558 35.65 -10.55 9.51
N GLY A 559 35.53 -9.29 9.08
CA GLY A 559 36.59 -8.28 9.17
C GLY A 559 37.42 -8.11 7.90
N PHE A 560 37.12 -8.84 6.82
CA PHE A 560 37.80 -8.66 5.55
C PHE A 560 37.42 -7.31 4.91
N ALA A 561 38.38 -6.71 4.21
CA ALA A 561 38.16 -5.47 3.48
C ALA A 561 37.33 -5.71 2.22
N ILE A 562 36.03 -5.48 2.30
CA ILE A 562 35.09 -5.54 1.17
C ILE A 562 34.71 -4.11 0.77
N PRO A 563 34.75 -3.74 -0.53
CA PRO A 563 34.22 -2.45 -0.99
C PRO A 563 32.75 -2.30 -0.60
N GLN A 564 32.33 -1.08 -0.23
CA GLN A 564 30.96 -0.87 0.23
C GLN A 564 29.97 -1.26 -0.88
N PHE A 565 28.91 -1.97 -0.51
CA PHE A 565 27.87 -2.35 -1.45
C PHE A 565 26.50 -2.41 -0.80
N PHE A 566 25.49 -2.45 -1.64
CA PHE A 566 24.13 -2.77 -1.28
C PHE A 566 23.51 -3.66 -2.35
N VAL A 567 22.39 -4.29 -2.00
CA VAL A 567 21.66 -5.21 -2.87
C VAL A 567 20.27 -4.68 -3.11
N VAL A 568 19.86 -4.67 -4.38
CA VAL A 568 18.47 -4.48 -4.79
C VAL A 568 17.84 -5.87 -4.99
N PRO A 569 16.96 -6.33 -4.08
CA PRO A 569 16.34 -7.65 -4.16
C PRO A 569 15.47 -7.80 -5.40
N THR A 570 15.49 -8.98 -6.02
CA THR A 570 14.74 -9.19 -7.27
C THR A 570 13.23 -9.37 -7.09
N ASP A 571 12.78 -9.69 -5.88
CA ASP A 571 11.37 -9.77 -5.55
C ASP A 571 10.66 -8.40 -5.66
N LEU A 572 11.41 -7.30 -5.53
CA LEU A 572 10.90 -5.95 -5.80
C LEU A 572 10.42 -5.78 -7.24
N PHE A 573 11.01 -6.49 -8.20
CA PHE A 573 10.67 -6.28 -9.60
C PHE A 573 9.28 -6.82 -9.95
N ARG A 574 8.68 -7.67 -9.10
CA ARG A 574 7.32 -8.19 -9.31
C ARG A 574 6.28 -7.10 -9.49
N LYS A 575 6.45 -5.94 -8.82
CA LYS A 575 5.51 -4.81 -8.96
C LYS A 575 5.60 -4.12 -10.33
N TYR A 576 6.67 -4.35 -11.08
CA TYR A 576 6.88 -3.85 -12.43
C TYR A 576 6.63 -4.92 -13.50
N VAL A 577 6.11 -6.10 -13.13
CA VAL A 577 5.85 -7.19 -14.06
C VAL A 577 4.35 -7.28 -14.33
N ASP A 578 3.95 -7.12 -15.59
CA ASP A 578 2.58 -7.28 -16.06
C ASP A 578 2.48 -8.55 -16.92
N ASN A 579 1.56 -9.46 -16.60
CA ASN A 579 1.38 -10.74 -17.31
C ASN A 579 2.66 -11.58 -17.46
N GLY A 580 3.56 -11.51 -16.46
CA GLY A 580 4.85 -12.23 -16.48
C GLY A 580 5.96 -11.55 -17.28
N ILE A 581 5.70 -10.38 -17.87
CA ILE A 581 6.67 -9.59 -18.63
C ILE A 581 7.00 -8.31 -17.86
N LEU A 582 8.28 -7.94 -17.80
CA LEU A 582 8.70 -6.69 -17.16
C LEU A 582 8.18 -5.48 -17.97
N ASN A 583 7.35 -4.66 -17.33
CA ASN A 583 6.93 -3.37 -17.83
C ASN A 583 8.05 -2.33 -17.60
N VAL A 584 8.81 -2.09 -18.66
CA VAL A 584 9.95 -1.17 -18.66
C VAL A 584 9.53 0.26 -18.34
N GLN A 585 8.37 0.72 -18.83
CA GLN A 585 7.90 2.08 -18.57
C GLN A 585 7.57 2.28 -17.09
N LYS A 586 6.96 1.28 -16.45
CA LYS A 586 6.62 1.30 -15.02
C LYS A 586 7.86 1.24 -14.12
N LEU A 587 8.87 0.48 -14.53
CA LEU A 587 10.18 0.49 -13.86
C LEU A 587 10.84 1.87 -14.00
N ALA A 588 10.93 2.40 -15.22
CA ALA A 588 11.56 3.70 -15.51
C ALA A 588 10.94 4.85 -14.71
N ALA A 589 9.61 4.86 -14.57
CA ALA A 589 8.85 5.89 -13.87
C ALA A 589 8.86 5.76 -12.33
N SER A 590 9.59 4.80 -11.76
CA SER A 590 9.50 4.48 -10.34
C SER A 590 10.32 5.41 -9.43
N GLN A 591 9.74 6.54 -9.04
CA GLN A 591 10.42 7.52 -8.17
C GLN A 591 10.89 6.95 -6.82
N ASP A 592 10.12 6.07 -6.16
CA ASP A 592 10.52 5.50 -4.87
C ASP A 592 11.83 4.71 -4.94
N LEU A 593 12.00 3.92 -6.01
CA LEU A 593 13.21 3.11 -6.23
C LEU A 593 14.40 4.00 -6.60
N ILE A 594 14.16 5.05 -7.40
CA ILE A 594 15.14 6.08 -7.73
C ILE A 594 15.64 6.73 -6.44
N ASP A 595 14.73 7.23 -5.62
CA ASP A 595 15.04 7.96 -4.39
C ASP A 595 15.75 7.06 -3.38
N GLU A 596 15.39 5.79 -3.31
CA GLU A 596 16.01 4.87 -2.36
C GLU A 596 17.42 4.42 -2.79
N ILE A 597 17.62 4.08 -4.07
CA ILE A 597 18.97 3.88 -4.63
C ILE A 597 19.79 5.16 -4.42
N ASN A 598 19.17 6.33 -4.64
CA ASN A 598 19.82 7.61 -4.49
C ASN A 598 20.26 7.90 -3.05
N ARG A 599 19.39 7.60 -2.10
CA ARG A 599 19.63 7.75 -0.67
C ARG A 599 20.75 6.85 -0.18
N VAL A 600 20.80 5.59 -0.64
CA VAL A 600 21.80 4.62 -0.18
C VAL A 600 23.17 4.88 -0.80
N TYR A 601 23.25 5.37 -2.04
CA TYR A 601 24.56 5.64 -2.67
C TYR A 601 25.34 6.77 -2.00
N ASN A 602 24.70 7.74 -1.32
CA ASN A 602 25.39 8.88 -0.70
C ASN A 602 26.48 8.46 0.31
N GLY A 603 26.49 7.20 0.75
CA GLY A 603 27.54 6.62 1.59
C GLY A 603 28.76 6.06 0.84
N PHE A 604 28.82 6.12 -0.50
CA PHE A 604 29.98 5.67 -1.27
C PHE A 604 31.08 6.73 -1.28
N ALA A 605 32.31 6.32 -0.99
CA ALA A 605 33.51 7.13 -1.03
C ALA A 605 34.02 7.36 -2.47
N THR A 606 33.76 6.42 -3.38
CA THR A 606 34.17 6.52 -4.79
C THR A 606 33.07 7.11 -5.66
N LYS A 607 33.40 7.86 -6.72
CA LYS A 607 32.42 8.37 -7.70
C LYS A 607 31.99 7.33 -8.77
N ARG A 608 32.54 6.11 -8.70
CA ARG A 608 32.33 5.03 -9.66
C ARG A 608 31.82 3.78 -8.95
N CYS A 609 30.95 3.01 -9.61
CA CYS A 609 30.42 1.77 -9.09
C CYS A 609 30.35 0.66 -10.15
N VAL A 610 30.10 -0.57 -9.67
CA VAL A 610 29.89 -1.78 -10.45
C VAL A 610 28.48 -2.31 -10.16
N ILE A 611 27.78 -2.74 -11.20
CA ILE A 611 26.48 -3.42 -11.10
C ILE A 611 26.64 -4.86 -11.57
N ARG A 612 26.25 -5.82 -10.73
CA ARG A 612 26.32 -7.26 -11.05
C ARG A 612 25.21 -8.06 -10.41
N SER A 613 24.87 -9.20 -11.00
CA SER A 613 23.87 -10.11 -10.43
C SER A 613 24.41 -10.90 -9.24
N SER A 614 23.48 -11.31 -8.38
CA SER A 614 23.70 -12.25 -7.29
C SER A 614 22.45 -13.11 -7.16
N TYR A 615 22.41 -14.23 -7.87
CA TYR A 615 21.25 -15.14 -7.85
C TYR A 615 21.55 -16.44 -7.13
N LEU A 616 20.49 -17.11 -6.64
CA LEU A 616 20.62 -18.42 -6.01
C LEU A 616 21.05 -19.52 -6.99
N VAL A 617 20.69 -19.37 -8.27
CA VAL A 617 20.94 -20.34 -9.33
C VAL A 617 22.33 -20.24 -9.96
N GLU A 618 23.11 -19.22 -9.62
CA GLU A 618 24.44 -18.99 -10.23
C GLU A 618 25.49 -20.00 -9.77
N ASP A 619 25.31 -20.60 -8.60
CA ASP A 619 26.29 -21.49 -7.94
C ASP A 619 25.80 -22.96 -7.83
N ASP A 620 24.77 -23.36 -8.59
CA ASP A 620 24.21 -24.72 -8.52
C ASP A 620 25.09 -25.75 -9.26
N LYS A 621 25.29 -26.93 -8.64
CA LYS A 621 26.22 -27.98 -9.09
C LYS A 621 25.87 -28.57 -10.47
N SER A 622 24.63 -28.41 -10.92
CA SER A 622 24.12 -28.98 -12.17
C SER A 622 24.20 -28.04 -13.38
N ASN A 623 24.46 -26.74 -13.17
CA ASN A 623 24.46 -25.72 -14.23
C ASN A 623 25.29 -24.50 -13.80
N SER A 624 26.60 -24.66 -13.66
CA SER A 624 27.51 -23.50 -13.50
C SER A 624 27.47 -22.65 -14.79
N LYS A 625 26.49 -21.75 -14.90
CA LYS A 625 26.38 -20.73 -15.96
C LYS A 625 27.33 -19.56 -15.65
N ALA A 626 28.58 -19.87 -15.37
CA ALA A 626 29.62 -18.87 -15.18
C ALA A 626 29.74 -18.01 -16.46
N GLY A 627 29.84 -16.69 -16.29
CA GLY A 627 29.99 -15.75 -17.42
C GLY A 627 28.72 -15.42 -18.21
N HIS A 628 27.54 -15.93 -17.84
CA HIS A 628 26.29 -15.64 -18.57
C HIS A 628 25.56 -14.37 -18.13
N PHE A 629 25.96 -13.73 -17.04
CA PHE A 629 25.33 -12.51 -16.55
C PHE A 629 26.28 -11.34 -16.78
N ALA A 630 25.82 -10.29 -17.47
CA ALA A 630 26.64 -9.10 -17.72
C ALA A 630 27.04 -8.47 -16.38
N THR A 631 28.27 -7.96 -16.28
CA THR A 631 28.67 -7.08 -15.17
C THR A 631 28.94 -5.73 -15.79
N LEU A 632 28.25 -4.70 -15.32
CA LEU A 632 28.51 -3.33 -15.76
C LEU A 632 29.56 -2.71 -14.85
N ILE A 633 30.67 -2.31 -15.43
CA ILE A 633 31.81 -1.70 -14.74
C ILE A 633 31.92 -0.21 -15.07
N ASP A 634 32.67 0.52 -14.26
CA ASP A 634 33.00 1.93 -14.46
C ASP A 634 31.78 2.87 -14.58
N ILE A 635 30.71 2.59 -13.83
CA ILE A 635 29.51 3.41 -13.84
C ILE A 635 29.72 4.65 -12.98
N GLU A 636 29.55 5.84 -13.56
CA GLU A 636 29.46 7.07 -12.77
C GLU A 636 28.21 7.09 -11.91
N ILE A 637 28.35 7.39 -10.62
CA ILE A 637 27.24 7.36 -9.66
C ILE A 637 26.06 8.26 -10.08
N ARG A 638 26.32 9.39 -10.75
CA ARG A 638 25.26 10.28 -11.27
C ARG A 638 24.32 9.58 -12.28
N ASN A 639 24.78 8.49 -12.89
CA ASN A 639 24.04 7.71 -13.88
C ASN A 639 23.59 6.34 -13.35
N ILE A 640 23.78 6.07 -12.04
CA ILE A 640 23.60 4.74 -11.45
C ILE A 640 22.23 4.13 -11.75
N TYR A 641 21.17 4.93 -11.63
CA TYR A 641 19.82 4.47 -11.88
C TYR A 641 19.60 4.12 -13.35
N LYS A 642 20.08 4.97 -14.27
CA LYS A 642 19.94 4.75 -15.72
C LYS A 642 20.67 3.48 -16.16
N GLU A 643 21.86 3.23 -15.61
CA GLU A 643 22.61 2.00 -15.92
C GLU A 643 22.00 0.77 -15.24
N PHE A 644 21.49 0.91 -14.01
CA PHE A 644 20.73 -0.13 -13.33
C PHE A 644 19.46 -0.53 -14.10
N GLU A 645 18.71 0.45 -14.60
CA GLU A 645 17.50 0.24 -15.40
C GLU A 645 17.83 -0.56 -16.66
N LYS A 646 18.82 -0.11 -17.45
CA LYS A 646 19.31 -0.83 -18.63
C LYS A 646 19.68 -2.27 -18.29
N TYR A 647 20.40 -2.46 -17.18
CA TYR A 647 20.83 -3.77 -16.71
C TYR A 647 19.65 -4.71 -16.46
N VAL A 648 18.61 -4.24 -15.75
CA VAL A 648 17.40 -5.02 -15.47
C VAL A 648 16.65 -5.37 -16.78
N ILE A 649 16.58 -4.43 -17.73
CA ILE A 649 15.94 -4.67 -19.04
C ILE A 649 16.69 -5.76 -19.82
N GLU A 650 18.01 -5.71 -19.88
CA GLU A 650 18.83 -6.71 -20.58
C GLU A 650 18.71 -8.10 -19.94
N LEU A 651 18.73 -8.16 -18.61
CA LEU A 651 18.51 -9.40 -17.87
C LEU A 651 17.13 -10.01 -18.18
N HIS A 652 16.08 -9.20 -18.18
CA HIS A 652 14.74 -9.68 -18.50
C HIS A 652 14.66 -10.25 -19.93
N LYS A 653 15.26 -9.56 -20.91
CA LYS A 653 15.36 -10.06 -22.30
C LYS A 653 16.06 -11.41 -22.38
N LYS A 654 17.12 -11.61 -21.59
CA LYS A 654 17.94 -12.83 -21.64
C LYS A 654 17.28 -14.04 -20.96
N PHE A 655 16.63 -13.84 -19.81
CA PHE A 655 16.12 -14.95 -18.99
C PHE A 655 14.61 -15.19 -19.11
N ARG A 656 13.84 -14.24 -19.67
CA ARG A 656 12.36 -14.22 -19.70
C ARG A 656 11.67 -14.24 -18.33
N MET A 657 12.36 -14.67 -17.28
CA MET A 657 11.97 -14.63 -15.87
C MET A 657 13.10 -14.02 -15.06
N ILE A 658 12.75 -13.29 -14.00
CA ILE A 658 13.73 -12.69 -13.09
C ILE A 658 14.11 -13.73 -12.01
N PRO A 659 15.38 -14.17 -11.93
CA PRO A 659 15.80 -15.17 -10.94
C PRO A 659 15.69 -14.66 -9.49
N LYS A 660 15.51 -15.59 -8.54
CA LYS A 660 15.56 -15.27 -7.10
C LYS A 660 16.97 -14.87 -6.67
N GLY A 661 17.07 -13.81 -5.87
CA GLY A 661 18.31 -13.24 -5.34
C GLY A 661 18.25 -11.72 -5.37
N GLY A 662 19.33 -11.08 -5.77
CA GLY A 662 19.41 -9.63 -5.89
C GLY A 662 20.43 -9.15 -6.92
N ILE A 663 20.50 -7.83 -7.08
CA ILE A 663 21.48 -7.13 -7.92
C ILE A 663 22.37 -6.33 -6.98
N ILE A 664 23.68 -6.60 -7.02
CA ILE A 664 24.70 -5.91 -6.25
C ILE A 664 25.04 -4.61 -6.96
N ILE A 665 25.04 -3.52 -6.18
CA ILE A 665 25.65 -2.25 -6.55
C ILE A 665 26.81 -2.01 -5.58
N GLN A 666 28.04 -2.00 -6.08
CA GLN A 666 29.25 -1.97 -5.27
C GLN A 666 30.18 -0.84 -5.71
N GLU A 667 30.89 -0.24 -4.76
CA GLU A 667 31.98 0.70 -5.05
C GLU A 667 33.03 0.11 -5.98
N MET A 668 33.42 0.88 -6.99
CA MET A 668 34.52 0.49 -7.86
C MET A 668 35.84 0.97 -7.26
N ILE A 669 36.63 0.02 -6.75
CA ILE A 669 37.99 0.28 -6.33
C ILE A 669 38.91 0.17 -7.55
N SER A 670 39.40 1.32 -8.05
CA SER A 670 40.46 1.34 -9.05
C SER A 670 41.78 0.98 -8.38
N GLY A 671 42.08 -0.32 -8.32
CA GLY A 671 43.35 -0.81 -7.79
C GLY A 671 44.52 -0.58 -8.75
N GLU A 672 45.71 -0.55 -8.14
CA GLU A 672 46.99 -0.48 -8.83
C GLU A 672 47.38 -1.87 -9.37
N ILE A 673 47.07 -2.91 -8.58
CA ILE A 673 47.33 -4.31 -8.89
C ILE A 673 46.06 -5.10 -8.55
N SER A 674 45.63 -5.99 -9.43
CA SER A 674 44.48 -6.86 -9.21
C SER A 674 44.79 -8.29 -9.57
N GLY A 675 43.93 -9.22 -9.16
CA GLY A 675 44.15 -10.62 -9.49
C GLY A 675 43.02 -11.55 -9.12
N VAL A 676 43.25 -12.81 -9.47
CA VAL A 676 42.42 -13.96 -9.09
C VAL A 676 43.29 -14.92 -8.31
N CYS A 677 42.76 -15.47 -7.22
CA CYS A 677 43.42 -16.50 -6.45
C CYS A 677 42.56 -17.76 -6.43
N PHE A 678 43.13 -18.88 -6.86
CA PHE A 678 42.58 -20.21 -6.60
C PHE A 678 43.28 -20.77 -5.38
N THR A 679 42.54 -20.98 -4.29
CA THR A 679 43.14 -21.54 -3.08
C THR A 679 43.54 -23.00 -3.28
N VAL A 680 43.14 -23.67 -4.37
CA VAL A 680 43.71 -24.94 -4.78
C VAL A 680 44.00 -24.87 -6.28
N ASP A 681 45.17 -25.35 -6.71
CA ASP A 681 45.49 -25.53 -8.13
C ASP A 681 44.49 -26.52 -8.76
N PRO A 682 43.58 -26.07 -9.65
CA PRO A 682 42.54 -26.93 -10.22
C PRO A 682 43.10 -27.96 -11.19
N LEU A 683 44.37 -27.84 -11.60
CA LEU A 683 45.06 -28.75 -12.51
C LEU A 683 45.99 -29.72 -11.77
N SER A 684 46.17 -29.55 -10.46
CA SER A 684 47.05 -30.39 -9.63
C SER A 684 46.23 -31.35 -8.77
N THR A 685 46.80 -32.51 -8.47
CA THR A 685 46.28 -33.40 -7.42
C THR A 685 46.67 -32.94 -6.02
N ASP A 686 47.67 -32.05 -5.92
CA ASP A 686 48.13 -31.46 -4.66
C ASP A 686 47.26 -30.29 -4.23
N ARG A 687 46.47 -30.50 -3.16
CA ARG A 687 45.57 -29.50 -2.56
C ARG A 687 46.28 -28.46 -1.70
N ASN A 688 47.60 -28.60 -1.52
CA ASN A 688 48.42 -27.66 -0.78
C ASN A 688 48.93 -26.49 -1.63
N ILE A 689 48.68 -26.49 -2.94
CA ILE A 689 49.15 -25.45 -3.86
C ILE A 689 48.07 -24.40 -4.09
N LEU A 690 48.39 -23.15 -3.76
CA LEU A 690 47.61 -21.95 -4.06
C LEU A 690 48.14 -21.29 -5.34
N ILE A 691 47.26 -20.81 -6.22
CA ILE A 691 47.63 -20.05 -7.42
C ILE A 691 47.14 -18.62 -7.31
N ILE A 692 48.04 -17.66 -7.52
CA ILE A 692 47.71 -16.23 -7.69
C ILE A 692 48.02 -15.82 -9.12
N GLU A 693 47.01 -15.33 -9.83
CA GLU A 693 47.12 -14.69 -11.14
C GLU A 693 46.95 -13.18 -10.99
N VAL A 694 47.87 -12.42 -11.56
CA VAL A 694 48.02 -10.98 -11.33
C VAL A 694 47.94 -10.21 -12.63
N VAL A 695 47.29 -9.05 -12.60
CA VAL A 695 47.26 -8.06 -13.67
C VAL A 695 47.46 -6.65 -13.11
N ARG A 696 48.11 -5.77 -13.88
CA ARG A 696 48.17 -4.34 -13.58
C ARG A 696 46.83 -3.64 -13.84
N GLY A 697 46.44 -2.79 -12.89
CA GLY A 697 45.19 -2.04 -12.98
C GLY A 697 43.97 -2.89 -12.61
N LEU A 698 42.89 -2.77 -13.39
CA LEU A 698 41.58 -3.32 -13.04
C LEU A 698 41.48 -4.84 -13.23
N ASN A 699 40.86 -5.52 -12.26
CA ASN A 699 40.64 -6.97 -12.24
C ASN A 699 39.90 -7.50 -13.49
N PHE A 700 38.99 -6.69 -14.06
CA PHE A 700 38.12 -7.09 -15.17
C PHE A 700 38.86 -7.75 -16.34
N ARG A 701 40.09 -7.30 -16.64
CA ARG A 701 40.93 -7.80 -17.75
C ARG A 701 41.27 -9.29 -17.65
N LEU A 702 41.28 -9.87 -16.45
CA LEU A 702 41.48 -11.30 -16.22
C LEU A 702 40.17 -12.08 -16.27
N THR A 703 39.12 -11.52 -15.68
CA THR A 703 37.84 -12.22 -15.49
C THR A 703 37.00 -12.36 -16.77
N ASP A 704 37.20 -11.49 -17.76
CA ASP A 704 36.50 -11.55 -19.05
C ASP A 704 37.30 -12.30 -20.14
N GLY A 705 38.51 -12.76 -19.82
CA GLY A 705 39.39 -13.48 -20.72
C GLY A 705 40.05 -12.62 -21.81
N THR A 706 39.97 -11.28 -21.72
CA THR A 706 40.55 -10.37 -22.73
C THR A 706 42.05 -10.16 -22.57
N ALA A 707 42.64 -10.55 -21.44
CA ALA A 707 44.07 -10.51 -21.21
C ALA A 707 44.59 -11.80 -20.57
N THR A 708 45.82 -12.17 -20.91
CA THR A 708 46.60 -13.15 -20.16
C THR A 708 47.13 -12.52 -18.88
N PRO A 709 47.26 -13.27 -17.77
CA PRO A 709 47.86 -12.74 -16.55
C PRO A 709 49.29 -12.28 -16.80
N ASP A 710 49.63 -11.12 -16.22
CA ASP A 710 50.98 -10.55 -16.26
C ASP A 710 51.94 -11.45 -15.47
N ILE A 711 51.47 -12.01 -14.34
CA ILE A 711 52.22 -12.97 -13.52
C ILE A 711 51.27 -14.07 -13.03
N ARG A 712 51.76 -15.31 -13.05
CA ARG A 712 51.15 -16.46 -12.37
C ARG A 712 52.11 -17.01 -11.33
N ILE A 713 51.68 -17.09 -10.07
CA ILE A 713 52.49 -17.50 -8.93
C ILE A 713 51.87 -18.75 -8.30
N LYS A 714 52.66 -19.81 -8.14
CA LYS A 714 52.29 -20.99 -7.35
C LYS A 714 52.93 -20.90 -5.98
N ILE A 715 52.15 -21.12 -4.93
CA ILE A 715 52.57 -20.97 -3.53
C ILE A 715 52.15 -22.20 -2.74
N ALA A 716 53.05 -22.74 -1.92
CA ALA A 716 52.72 -23.77 -0.93
C ALA A 716 52.02 -23.14 0.28
N LYS A 717 50.83 -23.62 0.66
CA LYS A 717 50.02 -22.98 1.74
C LYS A 717 50.63 -23.09 3.13
N ASP A 718 51.34 -24.18 3.39
CA ASP A 718 51.93 -24.52 4.68
C ASP A 718 53.20 -23.69 4.96
N SER A 719 54.07 -23.53 3.98
CA SER A 719 55.28 -22.72 4.13
C SER A 719 55.12 -21.25 3.70
N GLY A 720 54.19 -20.97 2.78
CA GLY A 720 54.11 -19.69 2.09
C GLY A 720 55.16 -19.51 0.99
N ASP A 721 55.93 -20.56 0.68
CA ASP A 721 57.02 -20.52 -0.29
C ASP A 721 56.49 -20.42 -1.72
N ILE A 722 57.13 -19.57 -2.52
CA ILE A 722 56.88 -19.46 -3.95
C ILE A 722 57.51 -20.67 -4.65
N LEU A 723 56.68 -21.55 -5.19
CA LEU A 723 57.09 -22.78 -5.87
C LEU A 723 57.46 -22.54 -7.34
N ALA A 724 56.75 -21.62 -8.00
CA ALA A 724 56.99 -21.26 -9.39
C ALA A 724 56.37 -19.89 -9.73
N THR A 725 57.05 -19.13 -10.58
CA THR A 725 56.54 -17.92 -11.23
C THR A 725 56.59 -18.11 -12.74
N GLY A 726 55.56 -17.68 -13.48
CA GLY A 726 55.56 -17.69 -14.95
C GLY A 726 56.70 -16.85 -15.58
N SER A 727 56.93 -17.03 -16.89
CA SER A 727 57.97 -16.33 -17.64
C SER A 727 57.69 -14.82 -17.76
N TYR A 728 58.72 -14.00 -17.52
CA TYR A 728 58.75 -12.53 -17.38
C TYR A 728 58.37 -12.02 -15.98
N ILE A 729 59.38 -11.92 -15.11
CA ILE A 729 59.26 -11.39 -13.76
C ILE A 729 59.57 -9.89 -13.80
N ASP A 730 58.57 -9.04 -13.55
CA ASP A 730 58.82 -7.65 -13.20
C ASP A 730 58.97 -7.56 -11.66
N GLU A 731 60.21 -7.38 -11.19
CA GLU A 731 60.54 -7.31 -9.76
C GLU A 731 59.75 -6.21 -9.03
N ASN A 732 59.43 -5.10 -9.69
CA ASN A 732 58.65 -4.02 -9.07
C ASN A 732 57.19 -4.42 -8.82
N LEU A 733 56.63 -5.31 -9.67
CA LEU A 733 55.28 -5.82 -9.48
C LEU A 733 55.20 -6.77 -8.29
N ILE A 734 56.23 -7.59 -8.06
CA ILE A 734 56.31 -8.52 -6.91
C ILE A 734 56.38 -7.76 -5.58
N VAL A 735 57.17 -6.69 -5.51
CA VAL A 735 57.29 -5.87 -4.29
C VAL A 735 55.94 -5.23 -3.91
N GLY A 736 55.14 -4.82 -4.90
CA GLY A 736 53.82 -4.24 -4.67
C GLY A 736 52.73 -5.24 -4.23
N LEU A 737 52.95 -6.55 -4.43
CA LEU A 737 51.92 -7.57 -4.17
C LEU A 737 51.69 -7.89 -2.71
N GLN A 738 52.65 -7.62 -1.81
CA GLN A 738 52.55 -8.00 -0.40
C GLN A 738 52.13 -9.49 -0.25
N ILE A 739 52.85 -10.38 -0.94
CA ILE A 739 52.49 -11.81 -1.08
C ILE A 739 52.12 -12.48 0.26
N PRO A 740 52.87 -12.28 1.36
CA PRO A 740 52.52 -12.87 2.66
C PRO A 740 51.12 -12.48 3.14
N ASP A 741 50.73 -11.21 2.98
CA ASP A 741 49.41 -10.71 3.40
C ASP A 741 48.30 -11.23 2.49
N LEU A 742 48.54 -11.33 1.17
CA LEU A 742 47.60 -11.95 0.23
C LEU A 742 47.36 -13.42 0.58
N VAL A 743 48.43 -14.20 0.76
CA VAL A 743 48.35 -15.63 1.10
C VAL A 743 47.61 -15.82 2.41
N LYS A 744 47.93 -15.03 3.43
CA LYS A 744 47.22 -15.05 4.72
C LYS A 744 45.71 -14.79 4.55
N ASN A 745 45.33 -13.73 3.83
CA ASN A 745 43.92 -13.43 3.58
C ASN A 745 43.20 -14.57 2.85
N PHE A 746 43.81 -15.14 1.82
CA PHE A 746 43.19 -16.20 1.03
C PHE A 746 43.02 -17.51 1.81
N ILE A 747 44.00 -17.87 2.64
CA ILE A 747 43.91 -19.03 3.54
C ILE A 747 42.84 -18.81 4.62
N GLU A 748 42.76 -17.60 5.20
CA GLU A 748 41.71 -17.28 6.18
C GLU A 748 40.31 -17.34 5.56
N ILE A 749 40.14 -16.89 4.31
CA ILE A 749 38.88 -16.99 3.55
C ILE A 749 38.53 -18.45 3.25
N GLU A 750 39.49 -19.28 2.82
CA GLU A 750 39.30 -20.72 2.61
C GLU A 750 38.86 -21.42 3.91
N ARG A 751 39.53 -21.13 5.03
CA ARG A 751 39.19 -21.67 6.34
C ARG A 751 37.80 -21.22 6.80
N TYR A 752 37.45 -19.96 6.56
CA TYR A 752 36.15 -19.39 6.94
C TYR A 752 34.98 -20.12 6.25
N PHE A 753 35.13 -20.43 4.96
CA PHE A 753 34.11 -21.19 4.22
C PHE A 753 34.24 -22.71 4.36
N GLY A 754 35.38 -23.21 4.83
CA GLY A 754 35.63 -24.64 5.04
C GLY A 754 35.84 -25.46 3.77
N HIS A 755 36.01 -24.80 2.61
CA HIS A 755 36.26 -25.45 1.33
C HIS A 755 37.02 -24.51 0.38
N PRO A 756 37.72 -25.05 -0.65
CA PRO A 756 38.51 -24.25 -1.59
C PRO A 756 37.72 -23.14 -2.27
N GLN A 757 38.38 -22.00 -2.47
CA GLN A 757 37.80 -20.77 -3.02
C GLN A 757 38.54 -20.28 -4.26
N ASP A 758 37.77 -19.69 -5.15
CA ASP A 758 38.23 -18.79 -6.20
C ASP A 758 37.88 -17.36 -5.78
N ILE A 759 38.90 -16.53 -5.61
CA ILE A 759 38.85 -15.22 -4.96
C ILE A 759 39.33 -14.14 -5.94
N GLU A 760 38.46 -13.17 -6.24
CA GLU A 760 38.82 -11.97 -6.99
C GLU A 760 39.23 -10.86 -6.01
N TRP A 761 40.37 -10.20 -6.25
CA TRP A 761 40.93 -9.22 -5.32
C TRP A 761 41.60 -8.04 -6.05
N THR A 762 41.84 -6.96 -5.30
CA THR A 762 42.56 -5.77 -5.79
C THR A 762 43.30 -5.04 -4.67
N ILE A 763 44.39 -4.36 -4.98
CA ILE A 763 45.20 -3.57 -4.05
C ILE A 763 45.10 -2.10 -4.43
N ARG A 764 44.77 -1.24 -3.45
CA ARG A 764 44.77 0.21 -3.61
C ARG A 764 45.35 0.88 -2.37
N GLY A 765 46.38 1.72 -2.55
CA GLY A 765 47.02 2.41 -1.43
C GLY A 765 47.52 1.45 -0.34
N GLY A 766 48.10 0.31 -0.76
CA GLY A 766 48.61 -0.73 0.13
C GLY A 766 47.55 -1.63 0.78
N LYS A 767 46.26 -1.35 0.64
CA LYS A 767 45.17 -2.17 1.22
C LYS A 767 44.62 -3.18 0.22
N ILE A 768 44.51 -4.44 0.65
CA ILE A 768 43.89 -5.53 -0.12
C ILE A 768 42.37 -5.45 0.03
N PHE A 769 41.63 -5.50 -1.07
CA PHE A 769 40.18 -5.56 -1.11
C PHE A 769 39.74 -6.86 -1.80
N ILE A 770 38.79 -7.56 -1.20
CA ILE A 770 38.17 -8.73 -1.81
C ILE A 770 36.93 -8.30 -2.60
N LEU A 771 36.94 -8.60 -3.89
CA LEU A 771 35.88 -8.24 -4.84
C LEU A 771 34.86 -9.36 -4.98
N GLN A 772 35.26 -10.63 -4.86
CA GLN A 772 34.38 -11.79 -4.95
C GLN A 772 35.04 -13.02 -4.30
N SER A 773 34.23 -13.99 -3.84
CA SER A 773 34.67 -15.32 -3.43
C SER A 773 33.64 -16.35 -3.83
N ARG A 774 34.06 -17.48 -4.43
CA ARG A 774 33.19 -18.59 -4.82
C ARG A 774 33.85 -19.95 -4.58
N PRO A 775 33.09 -21.03 -4.31
CA PRO A 775 33.64 -22.37 -4.25
C PRO A 775 34.29 -22.78 -5.58
N ILE A 776 35.43 -23.47 -5.52
CA ILE A 776 35.95 -24.20 -6.68
C ILE A 776 35.12 -25.50 -6.81
N THR A 777 34.38 -25.65 -7.91
CA THR A 777 33.45 -26.78 -8.12
C THR A 777 34.03 -27.91 -8.96
N THR A 778 35.22 -27.73 -9.54
CA THR A 778 35.86 -28.66 -10.49
C THR A 778 36.90 -29.59 -9.87
N LEU A 779 36.97 -29.67 -8.53
CA LEU A 779 37.98 -30.42 -7.76
C LEU A 779 37.58 -31.87 -7.44
#